data_AF-A0A7V3FB65-F1
#
_entry.id   AF-A0A7V3FB65-F1
#
_cell.length_a   1.000
_cell.length_b   1.000
_cell.length_c   1.000
_cell.angle_alpha   90.00
_cell.angle_beta   90.00
_cell.angle_gamma   90.00
#
_symmetry.space_group_name_H-M   'P 1'
#
loop_
_entity.id
_entity.type
_entity.pdbx_description
1 polymer ?
#
loop_
_entity_poly.entity_id
_entity_poly.type
_entity_poly.pdbx_seq_one_letter_code
_entity_poly.pdbx_strand_id
1 'polypeptide(L)'
;AGLARHLRDALPNATFVGFTGTPVELEDRDTRAVFGDYIDIYDVQRAVDDGATVPIYYESRLAKLDLPEEEKPRIDEEFEEVTEGEEVARKERLKTKWGQLEAVVGSRKRLALIARDLVEHFEQRLDAMEGKAMVVCMSRRICVELYDEIVKLRPHWHADSDDAGEIKVVMTGSASDPPEWQRHIRSKRAREAIAQRFKDPRDPFKVVIVRDMWLTGFDVPSLHTMYLDKPLRGHTLMQAIARVNRVFKDKPGGLVVDYLGLADDLRKALATYTESGGMGEAAVNQDEAVAVMLERSEVCRDMFHGFDYAAYFTGSADEKMQMLPAAQEHILGQPDGKDRFIKAVVELSKAFSLSVPRPEALAIRDEVAFFQTVKAALAKTERGKRRPEEDLDHAIRQIVSEAIAPEGVIDIFRAAGLQKPDISILSDEFLAEVREMPHRNLAVELLQKLLGDEIKTRARRNIVQSRAFSEMLEAALRKYQARAITTAQVIEELIELARQMREAQRRGEDLGLSDEELAFYDALETNDSAVAILGDETLRMIARELTETVRRNATIDWTVKETARANLRRMVRRILRKHGYPPDKSEKATQTVLEQAIQLGFEFAEEAVPEPSVAAPFDIVPEDEARPYENCVPLLTLKAAAGALGTDEKLIEPLAWVRPNGRKKPAPGLFVAQVVGESMNRRIPNGAYCVFRYPVQGSRQGRVVLVEHRDIHDPELGGSFTVKVWESDKEELEGGTWLHREVRLRPDTTAPGYAPIVLRDVAEGELRVAAELVEVLPPTSPA
;
A
#
# COMPACT_ATOMS: atom_id res chain seq x y z
N ALA A 1 4.44 -46.96 -4.14
CA ALA A 1 3.63 -45.80 -3.70
C ALA A 1 2.79 -46.23 -2.49
N GLY A 2 2.72 -45.54 -1.36
CA GLY A 2 3.15 -44.19 -0.99
C GLY A 2 2.25 -43.73 0.17
N LEU A 3 2.77 -42.91 1.10
CA LEU A 3 2.11 -42.45 2.34
C LEU A 3 0.61 -42.11 2.21
N ALA A 4 0.17 -41.55 1.08
CA ALA A 4 -1.21 -41.20 0.78
C ALA A 4 -2.19 -42.39 0.83
N ARG A 5 -1.77 -43.58 0.36
CA ARG A 5 -2.60 -44.79 0.43
C ARG A 5 -2.78 -45.26 1.87
N HIS A 6 -1.69 -45.27 2.64
CA HIS A 6 -1.74 -45.60 4.08
C HIS A 6 -2.60 -44.63 4.88
N LEU A 7 -2.57 -43.33 4.53
CA LEU A 7 -3.40 -42.31 5.16
C LEU A 7 -4.90 -42.55 4.89
N ARG A 8 -5.26 -42.98 3.68
CA ARG A 8 -6.64 -43.33 3.31
C ARG A 8 -7.13 -44.61 3.97
N ASP A 9 -6.28 -45.63 4.00
CA ASP A 9 -6.60 -46.90 4.66
C ASP A 9 -6.80 -46.69 6.18
N ALA A 10 -6.04 -45.78 6.80
CA ALA A 10 -6.13 -45.46 8.22
C ALA A 10 -7.33 -44.56 8.57
N LEU A 11 -7.80 -43.72 7.64
CA LEU A 11 -8.85 -42.71 7.87
C LEU A 11 -9.93 -42.80 6.77
N PRO A 12 -10.73 -43.89 6.73
CA PRO A 12 -11.64 -44.17 5.62
C PRO A 12 -12.81 -43.19 5.49
N ASN A 13 -13.16 -42.47 6.56
CA ASN A 13 -14.26 -41.51 6.59
C ASN A 13 -13.80 -40.04 6.55
N ALA A 14 -12.49 -39.80 6.42
CA ALA A 14 -11.96 -38.43 6.37
C ALA A 14 -12.15 -37.82 4.98
N THR A 15 -12.42 -36.51 4.94
CA THR A 15 -12.40 -35.73 3.70
C THR A 15 -10.97 -35.29 3.41
N PHE A 16 -10.49 -35.51 2.18
CA PHE A 16 -9.13 -35.14 1.76
C PHE A 16 -9.20 -33.99 0.78
N VAL A 17 -8.63 -32.84 1.17
CA VAL A 17 -8.54 -31.65 0.31
C VAL A 17 -7.06 -31.41 -0.02
N GLY A 18 -6.75 -31.26 -1.31
CA GLY A 18 -5.42 -30.98 -1.81
C GLY A 18 -5.37 -29.59 -2.46
N PHE A 19 -4.32 -28.82 -2.14
CA PHE A 19 -4.01 -27.57 -2.84
C PHE A 19 -2.76 -27.80 -3.69
N THR A 20 -2.82 -27.42 -4.96
CA THR A 20 -1.68 -27.50 -5.86
C THR A 20 -1.59 -26.25 -6.72
N GLY A 21 -0.38 -25.69 -6.82
CA GLY A 21 -0.06 -24.62 -7.77
C GLY A 21 0.57 -25.14 -9.06
N THR A 22 0.67 -26.47 -9.22
CA THR A 22 1.10 -27.15 -10.44
C THR A 22 0.39 -28.51 -10.46
N PRO A 23 -0.84 -28.59 -10.97
CA PRO A 23 -1.52 -29.88 -11.08
C PRO A 23 -0.66 -30.81 -11.92
N VAL A 24 -0.24 -31.94 -11.34
CA VAL A 24 0.60 -32.90 -12.04
C VAL A 24 -0.34 -33.74 -12.89
N GLU A 25 -0.39 -33.45 -14.18
CA GLU A 25 -0.89 -34.35 -15.22
C GLU A 25 0.34 -34.94 -15.94
N LEU A 26 1.05 -35.82 -15.24
CA LEU A 26 2.01 -36.73 -15.90
C LEU A 26 1.30 -38.08 -16.05
N GLU A 27 1.49 -38.71 -17.21
CA GLU A 27 0.78 -39.89 -17.73
C GLU A 27 0.64 -41.08 -16.74
N ASP A 28 1.39 -41.10 -15.63
CA ASP A 28 1.40 -42.17 -14.62
C ASP A 28 0.93 -41.77 -13.19
N ARG A 29 0.64 -40.49 -12.90
CA ARG A 29 0.17 -40.05 -11.57
C ARG A 29 -0.81 -38.90 -11.67
N ASP A 30 -2.05 -39.24 -11.98
CA ASP A 30 -3.13 -38.27 -12.08
C ASP A 30 -3.54 -37.76 -10.68
N THR A 31 -3.32 -36.47 -10.45
CA THR A 31 -3.76 -35.78 -9.21
C THR A 31 -5.28 -35.89 -9.03
N ARG A 32 -6.05 -35.94 -10.12
CA ARG A 32 -7.51 -36.16 -10.10
C ARG A 32 -7.86 -37.59 -9.72
N ALA A 33 -7.09 -38.58 -10.16
CA ALA A 33 -7.28 -39.96 -9.72
C ALA A 33 -7.07 -40.12 -8.20
N VAL A 34 -6.24 -39.27 -7.59
CA VAL A 34 -6.06 -39.24 -6.14
C VAL A 34 -7.15 -38.41 -5.47
N PHE A 35 -7.35 -37.13 -5.82
CA PHE A 35 -8.18 -36.19 -5.06
C PHE A 35 -9.60 -35.95 -5.60
N GLY A 36 -9.94 -36.50 -6.76
CA GLY A 36 -11.21 -36.23 -7.46
C GLY A 36 -11.14 -34.98 -8.34
N ASP A 37 -12.32 -34.51 -8.76
CA ASP A 37 -12.45 -33.30 -9.59
C ASP A 37 -12.05 -32.03 -8.84
N TYR A 38 -11.68 -30.98 -9.60
CA TYR A 38 -11.36 -29.69 -9.02
C TYR A 38 -12.60 -29.05 -8.38
N ILE A 39 -12.45 -28.57 -7.14
CA ILE A 39 -13.48 -27.80 -6.43
C ILE A 39 -13.53 -26.35 -6.93
N ASP A 40 -12.36 -25.74 -7.14
CA ASP A 40 -12.20 -24.38 -7.64
C ASP A 40 -10.83 -24.25 -8.35
N ILE A 41 -10.73 -23.32 -9.31
CA ILE A 41 -9.49 -23.03 -10.04
C ILE A 41 -9.24 -21.52 -9.99
N TYR A 42 -8.09 -21.14 -9.42
CA TYR A 42 -7.57 -19.77 -9.42
C TYR A 42 -6.29 -19.74 -10.26
N ASP A 43 -6.43 -19.37 -11.54
CA ASP A 43 -5.33 -19.42 -12.49
C ASP A 43 -4.40 -18.18 -12.41
N VAL A 44 -3.28 -18.24 -13.16
CA VAL A 44 -2.27 -17.19 -13.17
C VAL A 44 -2.80 -15.88 -13.77
N GLN A 45 -3.66 -15.95 -14.79
CA GLN A 45 -4.20 -14.75 -15.43
C GLN A 45 -5.12 -14.00 -14.46
N ARG A 46 -6.05 -14.70 -13.82
CA ARG A 46 -6.92 -14.14 -12.79
C ARG A 46 -6.12 -13.58 -11.62
N ALA A 47 -5.04 -14.25 -11.21
CA ALA A 47 -4.14 -13.73 -10.19
C ALA A 47 -3.43 -12.44 -10.61
N VAL A 48 -3.13 -12.24 -11.89
CA VAL A 48 -2.58 -10.98 -12.42
C VAL A 48 -3.65 -9.90 -12.50
N ASP A 49 -4.85 -10.24 -13.00
CA ASP A 49 -5.98 -9.32 -13.14
C ASP A 49 -6.47 -8.79 -11.78
N ASP A 50 -6.51 -9.66 -10.77
CA ASP A 50 -6.85 -9.30 -9.39
C ASP A 50 -5.70 -8.57 -8.65
N GLY A 51 -4.51 -8.45 -9.27
CA GLY A 51 -3.32 -7.86 -8.66
C GLY A 51 -2.71 -8.67 -7.52
N ALA A 52 -3.04 -9.97 -7.41
CA ALA A 52 -2.45 -10.89 -6.44
C ALA A 52 -1.01 -11.32 -6.84
N THR A 53 -0.71 -11.28 -8.13
CA THR A 53 0.63 -11.50 -8.71
C THR A 53 0.91 -10.48 -9.82
N VAL A 54 2.18 -10.32 -10.19
CA VAL A 54 2.59 -9.50 -11.33
C VAL A 54 2.88 -10.40 -12.55
N PRO A 55 2.70 -9.92 -13.79
CA PRO A 55 2.97 -10.72 -14.98
C PRO A 55 4.44 -11.17 -15.07
N ILE A 56 4.67 -12.31 -15.73
CA ILE A 56 6.01 -12.82 -16.01
C ILE A 56 6.36 -12.49 -17.46
N TYR A 57 7.53 -11.89 -17.67
CA TYR A 57 8.12 -11.64 -18.98
C TYR A 57 9.25 -12.62 -19.23
N TYR A 58 9.36 -13.09 -20.47
CA TYR A 58 10.40 -14.00 -20.89
C TYR A 58 11.31 -13.34 -21.94
N GLU A 59 12.63 -13.42 -21.73
CA GLU A 59 13.65 -12.96 -22.66
C GLU A 59 14.61 -14.13 -22.98
N SER A 60 14.67 -14.51 -24.25
CA SER A 60 15.66 -15.47 -24.73
C SER A 60 16.94 -14.76 -25.14
N ARG A 61 18.08 -15.13 -24.56
CA ARG A 61 19.40 -14.55 -24.88
C ARG A 61 20.35 -15.53 -25.56
N LEU A 62 19.79 -16.54 -26.21
CA LEU A 62 20.52 -17.54 -27.01
C LEU A 62 21.48 -16.90 -28.03
N ALA A 63 21.10 -15.76 -28.62
CA ALA A 63 21.82 -15.12 -29.72
C ALA A 63 23.22 -14.57 -29.38
N LYS A 64 23.55 -14.39 -28.09
CA LYS A 64 24.92 -13.99 -27.68
C LYS A 64 25.92 -15.16 -27.63
N LEU A 65 25.43 -16.38 -27.85
CA LEU A 65 26.19 -17.63 -27.83
C LEU A 65 26.05 -18.26 -29.23
N ASP A 66 26.96 -17.93 -30.15
CA ASP A 66 27.16 -18.66 -31.42
C ASP A 66 27.62 -20.11 -31.13
N LEU A 67 26.71 -20.91 -30.58
CA LEU A 67 26.87 -22.35 -30.43
C LEU A 67 26.38 -22.99 -31.73
N PRO A 68 27.22 -23.79 -32.42
CA PRO A 68 26.78 -24.60 -33.56
C PRO A 68 25.50 -25.39 -33.21
N GLU A 69 24.59 -25.58 -34.16
CA GLU A 69 23.34 -26.37 -33.98
C GLU A 69 23.61 -27.77 -33.39
N GLU A 70 24.80 -28.32 -33.63
CA GLU A 70 25.27 -29.61 -33.13
C GLU A 70 25.64 -29.58 -31.64
N GLU A 71 25.99 -28.40 -31.11
CA GLU A 71 26.33 -28.16 -29.69
C GLU A 71 25.12 -27.67 -28.87
N LYS A 72 23.98 -27.41 -29.51
CA LYS A 72 22.74 -27.06 -28.81
C LYS A 72 22.21 -28.26 -28.00
N PRO A 73 21.90 -28.10 -26.71
CA PRO A 73 21.33 -29.15 -25.89
C PRO A 73 20.01 -29.68 -26.47
N ARG A 74 19.98 -30.94 -26.92
CA ARG A 74 18.72 -31.67 -27.12
C ARG A 74 18.43 -32.46 -25.85
N ILE A 75 17.46 -32.00 -25.08
CA ILE A 75 17.11 -32.59 -23.78
C ILE A 75 15.95 -33.58 -24.02
N ASP A 76 16.19 -34.86 -23.75
CA ASP A 76 15.17 -35.93 -23.82
C ASP A 76 14.14 -35.80 -22.67
N GLU A 77 12.91 -36.29 -22.84
CA GLU A 77 11.82 -36.18 -21.84
C GLU A 77 12.08 -36.98 -20.54
N GLU A 78 12.86 -38.06 -20.59
CA GLU A 78 13.12 -38.96 -19.45
C GLU A 78 14.09 -38.39 -18.39
N PHE A 79 14.52 -37.13 -18.50
CA PHE A 79 15.69 -36.59 -17.78
C PHE A 79 15.39 -35.92 -16.41
N GLU A 80 14.14 -35.59 -16.09
CA GLU A 80 13.79 -34.82 -14.86
C GLU A 80 13.51 -35.68 -13.61
N GLU A 81 13.28 -36.99 -13.71
CA GLU A 81 13.04 -37.86 -12.54
C GLU A 81 14.35 -38.40 -11.91
N VAL A 82 15.29 -37.51 -11.60
CA VAL A 82 16.41 -37.86 -10.70
C VAL A 82 16.40 -36.94 -9.48
N THR A 83 15.30 -36.99 -8.73
CA THR A 83 15.36 -36.73 -7.29
C THR A 83 15.98 -37.94 -6.59
N GLU A 84 16.51 -37.75 -5.37
CA GLU A 84 17.19 -38.78 -4.58
C GLU A 84 16.28 -40.00 -4.34
N GLY A 85 16.27 -40.99 -5.25
CA GLY A 85 15.32 -42.11 -5.06
C GLY A 85 15.39 -43.34 -5.95
N GLU A 86 15.79 -43.30 -7.23
CA GLU A 86 15.55 -44.48 -8.11
C GLU A 86 16.80 -45.09 -8.79
N GLU A 87 16.58 -46.26 -9.42
CA GLU A 87 17.49 -47.39 -9.65
C GLU A 87 18.90 -47.09 -10.21
N VAL A 88 19.87 -47.86 -9.70
CA VAL A 88 21.31 -47.74 -9.95
C VAL A 88 21.67 -47.80 -11.45
N ALA A 89 20.97 -48.60 -12.25
CA ALA A 89 21.27 -48.78 -13.68
C ALA A 89 20.76 -47.63 -14.58
N ARG A 90 19.58 -47.06 -14.30
CA ARG A 90 19.03 -45.89 -15.02
C ARG A 90 19.86 -44.63 -14.70
N LYS A 91 20.35 -44.51 -13.46
CA LYS A 91 21.27 -43.45 -13.01
C LYS A 91 22.58 -43.42 -13.81
N GLU A 92 23.16 -44.55 -14.21
CA GLU A 92 24.47 -44.55 -14.89
C GLU A 92 24.42 -44.02 -16.34
N ARG A 93 23.37 -44.37 -17.10
CA ARG A 93 23.19 -43.85 -18.47
C ARG A 93 22.88 -42.35 -18.46
N LEU A 94 21.99 -41.91 -17.55
CA LEU A 94 21.66 -40.50 -17.37
C LEU A 94 22.87 -39.68 -16.91
N LYS A 95 23.74 -40.22 -16.05
CA LYS A 95 24.99 -39.56 -15.62
C LYS A 95 25.93 -39.24 -16.80
N THR A 96 26.03 -40.12 -17.80
CA THR A 96 26.96 -39.92 -18.92
C THR A 96 26.50 -38.80 -19.84
N LYS A 97 25.22 -38.81 -20.25
CA LYS A 97 24.61 -37.72 -21.03
C LYS A 97 24.57 -36.40 -20.24
N TRP A 98 24.26 -36.44 -18.95
CA TRP A 98 24.29 -35.25 -18.07
C TRP A 98 25.70 -34.66 -17.96
N GLY A 99 26.72 -35.51 -17.84
CA GLY A 99 28.12 -35.06 -17.80
C GLY A 99 28.57 -34.40 -19.11
N GLN A 100 28.12 -34.89 -20.26
CA GLN A 100 28.40 -34.26 -21.55
C GLN A 100 27.72 -32.89 -21.66
N LEU A 101 26.44 -32.80 -21.29
CA LEU A 101 25.70 -31.54 -21.29
C LEU A 101 26.32 -30.53 -20.31
N GLU A 102 26.67 -30.98 -19.11
CA GLU A 102 27.31 -30.16 -18.07
C GLU A 102 28.68 -29.62 -18.53
N ALA A 103 29.44 -30.41 -19.30
CA ALA A 103 30.70 -29.96 -19.88
C ALA A 103 30.52 -28.85 -20.93
N VAL A 104 29.46 -28.93 -21.75
CA VAL A 104 29.15 -27.89 -22.75
C VAL A 104 28.64 -26.62 -22.08
N VAL A 105 27.62 -26.74 -21.22
CA VAL A 105 27.00 -25.63 -20.48
C VAL A 105 28.02 -24.95 -19.58
N GLY A 106 28.82 -25.74 -18.85
CA GLY A 106 29.85 -25.25 -17.93
C GLY A 106 31.22 -25.03 -18.57
N SER A 107 31.29 -24.82 -19.89
CA SER A 107 32.57 -24.49 -20.53
C SER A 107 33.02 -23.09 -20.13
N ARG A 108 34.31 -22.93 -19.80
CA ARG A 108 34.86 -21.67 -19.26
C ARG A 108 34.59 -20.46 -20.16
N LYS A 109 34.69 -20.65 -21.48
CA LYS A 109 34.42 -19.60 -22.48
C LYS A 109 32.96 -19.14 -22.40
N ARG A 110 32.01 -20.08 -22.28
CA ARG A 110 30.58 -19.79 -22.14
C ARG A 110 30.28 -19.09 -20.81
N LEU A 111 30.81 -19.59 -19.70
CA LEU A 111 30.59 -18.97 -18.38
C LEU A 111 31.12 -17.53 -18.31
N ALA A 112 32.26 -17.23 -18.93
CA ALA A 112 32.78 -15.87 -19.00
C ALA A 112 31.87 -14.93 -19.82
N LEU A 113 31.28 -15.43 -20.93
CA LEU A 113 30.32 -14.66 -21.73
C LEU A 113 29.02 -14.41 -20.96
N ILE A 114 28.50 -15.43 -20.28
CA ILE A 114 27.30 -15.33 -19.45
C ILE A 114 27.52 -14.38 -18.27
N ALA A 115 28.66 -14.49 -17.58
CA ALA A 115 28.99 -13.60 -16.48
C ALA A 115 28.99 -12.13 -16.91
N ARG A 116 29.60 -11.82 -18.06
CA ARG A 116 29.62 -10.45 -18.60
C ARG A 116 28.21 -9.97 -18.94
N ASP A 117 27.46 -10.79 -19.65
CA ASP A 117 26.10 -10.44 -20.06
C ASP A 117 25.16 -10.25 -18.86
N LEU A 118 25.23 -11.14 -17.88
CA LEU A 118 24.43 -11.11 -16.67
C LEU A 118 24.72 -9.86 -15.84
N VAL A 119 26.01 -9.53 -15.64
CA VAL A 119 26.41 -8.33 -14.89
C VAL A 119 25.90 -7.07 -15.59
N GLU A 120 26.17 -6.93 -16.90
CA GLU A 120 25.74 -5.76 -17.68
C GLU A 120 24.21 -5.60 -17.67
N HIS A 121 23.49 -6.69 -17.90
CA HIS A 121 22.03 -6.67 -17.90
C HIS A 121 21.44 -6.40 -16.52
N PHE A 122 22.01 -7.00 -15.46
CA PHE A 122 21.52 -6.78 -14.11
C PHE A 122 21.75 -5.33 -13.67
N GLU A 123 22.91 -4.75 -13.97
CA GLU A 123 23.20 -3.34 -13.67
C GLU A 123 22.24 -2.41 -14.42
N GLN A 124 22.02 -2.61 -15.73
CA GLN A 124 21.05 -1.81 -16.49
C GLN A 124 19.62 -1.95 -15.93
N ARG A 125 19.26 -3.12 -15.40
CA ARG A 125 17.97 -3.31 -14.73
C ARG A 125 17.91 -2.67 -13.35
N LEU A 126 19.01 -2.67 -12.60
CA LEU A 126 19.10 -1.96 -11.32
C LEU A 126 19.03 -0.44 -11.51
N ASP A 127 19.59 0.06 -12.61
CA ASP A 127 19.37 1.45 -13.03
C ASP A 127 17.88 1.69 -13.18
N ALA A 128 17.12 0.72 -13.69
CA ALA A 128 15.70 0.87 -14.00
C ALA A 128 14.71 0.63 -12.84
N MET A 129 15.03 -0.30 -11.94
CA MET A 129 14.19 -0.66 -10.80
C MET A 129 15.04 -1.29 -9.71
N GLU A 130 14.72 -0.99 -8.44
CA GLU A 130 15.33 -1.71 -7.33
C GLU A 130 14.83 -3.17 -7.29
N GLY A 131 15.76 -4.11 -7.10
CA GLY A 131 15.40 -5.46 -6.72
C GLY A 131 16.58 -6.41 -6.67
N LYS A 132 16.26 -7.69 -6.71
CA LYS A 132 17.23 -8.79 -6.57
C LYS A 132 17.15 -9.73 -7.76
N ALA A 133 18.23 -10.47 -7.97
CA ALA A 133 18.32 -11.50 -8.98
C ALA A 133 18.69 -12.88 -8.41
N MET A 134 18.16 -13.92 -9.06
CA MET A 134 18.49 -15.31 -8.78
C MET A 134 19.01 -15.96 -10.06
N VAL A 135 20.15 -16.65 -9.94
CA VAL A 135 20.78 -17.37 -11.04
C VAL A 135 20.67 -18.87 -10.78
N VAL A 136 20.01 -19.59 -11.67
CA VAL A 136 19.77 -21.03 -11.54
C VAL A 136 20.72 -21.78 -12.47
N CYS A 137 21.72 -22.43 -11.90
CA CYS A 137 22.77 -23.13 -12.66
C CYS A 137 22.55 -24.64 -12.66
N MET A 138 23.01 -25.31 -13.72
CA MET A 138 22.86 -26.76 -13.90
C MET A 138 23.58 -27.61 -12.85
N SER A 139 24.78 -27.20 -12.42
CA SER A 139 25.63 -27.98 -11.51
C SER A 139 26.28 -27.10 -10.42
N ARG A 140 26.69 -27.72 -9.31
CA ARG A 140 27.42 -27.04 -8.23
C ARG A 140 28.75 -26.46 -8.70
N ARG A 141 29.43 -27.16 -9.62
CA ARG A 141 30.65 -26.68 -10.27
C ARG A 141 30.38 -25.38 -11.03
N ILE A 142 29.34 -25.37 -11.87
CA ILE A 142 28.94 -24.19 -12.64
C ILE A 142 28.58 -23.03 -11.72
N CYS A 143 27.88 -23.27 -10.60
CA CYS A 143 27.59 -22.22 -9.63
C CYS A 143 28.86 -21.51 -9.13
N VAL A 144 29.88 -22.28 -8.77
CA VAL A 144 31.14 -21.75 -8.23
C VAL A 144 31.97 -21.09 -9.33
N GLU A 145 32.08 -21.71 -10.51
CA GLU A 145 32.84 -21.12 -11.62
C GLU A 145 32.19 -19.83 -12.14
N LEU A 146 30.86 -19.78 -12.24
CA LEU A 146 30.15 -18.57 -12.63
C LEU A 146 30.30 -17.46 -11.57
N TYR A 147 30.26 -17.82 -10.29
CA TYR A 147 30.58 -16.90 -9.19
C TYR A 147 31.97 -16.29 -9.39
N ASP A 148 32.98 -17.11 -9.64
CA ASP A 148 34.35 -16.65 -9.83
C ASP A 148 34.50 -15.74 -11.06
N GLU A 149 33.83 -16.05 -12.18
CA GLU A 149 33.84 -15.17 -13.36
C GLU A 149 33.13 -13.83 -13.10
N ILE A 150 32.03 -13.81 -12.35
CA ILE A 150 31.35 -12.56 -11.95
C ILE A 150 32.24 -11.74 -11.02
N VAL A 151 32.89 -12.36 -10.02
CA VAL A 151 33.76 -11.67 -9.07
C VAL A 151 35.00 -11.07 -9.76
N LYS A 152 35.51 -11.68 -10.84
CA LYS A 152 36.56 -11.05 -11.65
C LYS A 152 36.11 -9.75 -12.31
N LEU A 153 34.84 -9.68 -12.74
CA LEU A 153 34.26 -8.49 -13.38
C LEU A 153 33.85 -7.43 -12.35
N ARG A 154 33.39 -7.86 -11.16
CA ARG A 154 32.95 -7.01 -10.05
C ARG A 154 33.54 -7.49 -8.73
N PRO A 155 34.82 -7.16 -8.44
CA PRO A 155 35.47 -7.62 -7.21
C PRO A 155 34.79 -7.14 -5.92
N HIS A 156 34.12 -5.98 -5.96
CA HIS A 156 33.43 -5.40 -4.81
C HIS A 156 32.13 -6.13 -4.42
N TRP A 157 31.54 -6.94 -5.31
CA TRP A 157 30.37 -7.75 -4.97
C TRP A 157 30.74 -8.91 -4.02
N HIS A 158 32.00 -9.33 -4.02
CA HIS A 158 32.48 -10.41 -3.18
C HIS A 158 32.74 -9.95 -1.74
N ALA A 159 32.40 -10.82 -0.79
CA ALA A 159 32.92 -10.79 0.57
C ALA A 159 33.07 -12.22 1.08
N ASP A 160 34.12 -12.49 1.84
CA ASP A 160 34.34 -13.79 2.47
C ASP A 160 33.30 -14.09 3.56
N SER A 161 32.86 -13.06 4.29
CA SER A 161 31.92 -13.21 5.40
C SER A 161 30.47 -13.26 4.92
N ASP A 162 29.64 -14.07 5.57
CA ASP A 162 28.23 -14.29 5.20
C ASP A 162 27.29 -13.14 5.54
N ASP A 163 27.75 -12.15 6.29
CA ASP A 163 27.05 -10.92 6.68
C ASP A 163 27.36 -9.73 5.75
N ALA A 164 28.31 -9.87 4.83
CA ALA A 164 28.65 -8.86 3.83
C ALA A 164 28.55 -9.41 2.40
N GLY A 165 28.81 -8.55 1.41
CA GLY A 165 28.84 -8.87 -0.02
C GLY A 165 27.48 -8.79 -0.70
N GLU A 166 27.53 -8.57 -2.01
CA GLU A 166 26.37 -8.39 -2.89
C GLU A 166 25.99 -9.67 -3.65
N ILE A 167 26.91 -10.63 -3.74
CA ILE A 167 26.71 -11.92 -4.41
C ILE A 167 27.13 -13.11 -3.54
N LYS A 168 26.29 -14.16 -3.52
CA LYS A 168 26.57 -15.41 -2.79
C LYS A 168 26.06 -16.64 -3.55
N VAL A 169 26.81 -17.73 -3.47
CA VAL A 169 26.36 -19.07 -3.88
C VAL A 169 25.67 -19.76 -2.72
N VAL A 170 24.48 -20.33 -2.95
CA VAL A 170 23.74 -21.15 -1.98
C VAL A 170 23.48 -22.53 -2.58
N MET A 171 24.15 -23.53 -2.03
CA MET A 171 24.07 -24.91 -2.49
C MET A 171 24.22 -25.91 -1.34
N THR A 172 23.80 -27.15 -1.60
CA THR A 172 24.08 -28.29 -0.73
C THR A 172 25.53 -28.75 -0.89
N GLY A 173 26.07 -29.37 0.17
CA GLY A 173 27.48 -29.76 0.23
C GLY A 173 27.71 -30.99 1.09
N SER A 174 28.90 -31.56 0.91
CA SER A 174 29.42 -32.75 1.55
C SER A 174 30.89 -32.54 1.91
N ALA A 175 31.41 -33.32 2.86
CA ALA A 175 32.81 -33.24 3.28
C ALA A 175 33.81 -33.67 2.19
N SER A 176 33.34 -34.38 1.16
CA SER A 176 34.15 -34.83 0.02
C SER A 176 34.23 -33.81 -1.11
N ASP A 177 33.51 -32.69 -1.02
CA ASP A 177 33.53 -31.67 -2.07
C ASP A 177 34.86 -30.88 -2.09
N PRO A 178 35.27 -30.37 -3.25
CA PRO A 178 36.53 -29.64 -3.40
C PRO A 178 36.69 -28.47 -2.42
N PRO A 179 37.92 -28.15 -1.97
CA PRO A 179 38.18 -27.08 -1.00
C PRO A 179 37.58 -25.73 -1.41
N GLU A 180 37.62 -25.41 -2.70
CA GLU A 180 37.07 -24.19 -3.26
C GLU A 180 35.55 -24.06 -3.05
N TRP A 181 34.81 -25.17 -2.94
CA TRP A 181 33.37 -25.19 -2.73
C TRP A 181 33.00 -25.02 -1.25
N GLN A 182 33.90 -25.40 -0.34
CA GLN A 182 33.64 -25.40 1.11
C GLN A 182 33.25 -24.00 1.62
N ARG A 183 33.78 -22.93 1.01
CA ARG A 183 33.42 -21.54 1.34
C ARG A 183 31.94 -21.19 1.09
N HIS A 184 31.25 -21.97 0.26
CA HIS A 184 29.84 -21.77 -0.09
C HIS A 184 28.91 -22.76 0.63
N ILE A 185 29.48 -23.78 1.29
CA ILE A 185 28.74 -24.81 2.03
C ILE A 185 28.54 -24.33 3.47
N ARG A 186 27.28 -24.32 3.94
CA ARG A 186 26.90 -23.70 5.20
C ARG A 186 26.10 -24.64 6.10
N SER A 187 26.24 -24.43 7.41
CA SER A 187 25.38 -25.07 8.41
C SER A 187 23.92 -24.66 8.23
N LYS A 188 22.97 -25.39 8.82
CA LYS A 188 21.53 -25.05 8.74
C LYS A 188 21.26 -23.62 9.23
N ARG A 189 21.82 -23.25 10.38
CA ARG A 189 21.69 -21.91 10.98
C ARG A 189 22.26 -20.81 10.07
N ALA A 190 23.43 -21.03 9.47
CA ALA A 190 24.03 -20.06 8.54
C ALA A 190 23.22 -19.94 7.23
N ARG A 191 22.62 -21.04 6.74
CA ARG A 191 21.69 -21.02 5.61
C ARG A 191 20.40 -20.25 5.89
N GLU A 192 19.89 -20.32 7.12
CA GLU A 192 18.74 -19.51 7.53
C GLU A 192 19.10 -18.02 7.63
N ALA A 193 20.28 -17.68 8.16
CA ALA A 193 20.75 -16.30 8.24
C ALA A 193 20.92 -15.65 6.85
N ILE A 194 21.57 -16.33 5.91
CA ILE A 194 21.76 -15.83 4.53
C ILE A 194 20.42 -15.73 3.78
N ALA A 195 19.48 -16.63 4.06
CA ALA A 195 18.12 -16.55 3.53
C ALA A 195 17.39 -15.28 4.02
N GLN A 196 17.53 -14.92 5.30
CA GLN A 196 16.93 -13.69 5.83
C GLN A 196 17.57 -12.43 5.24
N ARG A 197 18.90 -12.40 5.09
CA ARG A 197 19.59 -11.31 4.38
C ARG A 197 19.07 -11.13 2.96
N PHE A 198 18.93 -12.23 2.22
CA PHE A 198 18.42 -12.15 0.85
C PHE A 198 16.96 -11.70 0.78
N LYS A 199 16.14 -11.98 1.81
CA LYS A 199 14.77 -11.49 1.89
C LYS A 199 14.67 -9.98 2.16
N ASP A 200 15.59 -9.38 2.92
CA ASP A 200 15.57 -7.94 3.19
C ASP A 200 15.91 -7.13 1.93
N PRO A 201 14.98 -6.33 1.37
CA PRO A 201 15.24 -5.52 0.17
C PRO A 201 16.37 -4.50 0.33
N ARG A 202 16.63 -4.03 1.56
CA ARG A 202 17.63 -2.99 1.87
C ARG A 202 19.04 -3.56 2.03
N ASP A 203 19.16 -4.87 2.21
CA ASP A 203 20.46 -5.53 2.31
C ASP A 203 21.22 -5.43 0.96
N PRO A 204 22.54 -5.17 0.98
CA PRO A 204 23.38 -5.14 -0.22
C PRO A 204 23.43 -6.48 -0.97
N PHE A 205 23.04 -7.60 -0.36
CA PHE A 205 22.97 -8.91 -1.01
C PHE A 205 21.87 -8.94 -2.08
N LYS A 206 22.24 -8.66 -3.34
CA LYS A 206 21.32 -8.53 -4.48
C LYS A 206 21.30 -9.74 -5.42
N VAL A 207 22.36 -10.53 -5.53
CA VAL A 207 22.44 -11.66 -6.50
C VAL A 207 22.72 -12.98 -5.80
N VAL A 208 21.81 -13.95 -5.90
CA VAL A 208 22.08 -15.33 -5.43
C VAL A 208 22.28 -16.28 -6.60
N ILE A 209 23.29 -17.15 -6.50
CA ILE A 209 23.49 -18.29 -7.41
C ILE A 209 23.06 -19.58 -6.70
N VAL A 210 22.16 -20.35 -7.31
CA VAL A 210 21.61 -21.60 -6.77
C VAL A 210 21.60 -22.72 -7.81
N ARG A 211 21.57 -23.98 -7.34
CA ARG A 211 21.39 -25.17 -8.20
C ARG A 211 19.97 -25.73 -8.08
N ASP A 212 19.55 -26.14 -6.89
CA ASP A 212 18.15 -26.54 -6.59
C ASP A 212 17.56 -25.82 -5.37
N MET A 213 18.42 -25.30 -4.51
CA MET A 213 17.98 -24.59 -3.31
C MET A 213 17.16 -23.37 -3.73
N TRP A 214 16.12 -23.08 -2.95
CA TRP A 214 15.27 -21.90 -3.11
C TRP A 214 14.41 -21.84 -4.38
N LEU A 215 14.37 -22.91 -5.19
CA LEU A 215 13.40 -23.03 -6.28
C LEU A 215 11.98 -23.35 -5.75
N THR A 216 11.90 -24.00 -4.59
CA THR A 216 10.64 -24.33 -3.91
C THR A 216 10.56 -23.70 -2.51
N GLY A 217 9.38 -23.21 -2.14
CA GLY A 217 9.08 -22.72 -0.78
C GLY A 217 9.84 -21.46 -0.32
N PHE A 218 10.68 -20.87 -1.16
CA PHE A 218 11.39 -19.64 -0.86
C PHE A 218 10.68 -18.45 -1.50
N ASP A 219 10.47 -17.40 -0.72
CA ASP A 219 9.67 -16.24 -1.13
C ASP A 219 10.45 -14.95 -0.87
N VAL A 220 10.69 -14.19 -1.94
CA VAL A 220 11.43 -12.93 -1.94
C VAL A 220 10.68 -11.96 -2.86
N PRO A 221 9.75 -11.15 -2.32
CA PRO A 221 8.95 -10.26 -3.14
C PRO A 221 9.77 -9.33 -4.06
N SER A 222 10.92 -8.85 -3.55
CA SER A 222 11.86 -7.98 -4.28
C SER A 222 12.67 -8.65 -5.39
N LEU A 223 12.52 -9.97 -5.60
CA LEU A 223 13.17 -10.68 -6.68
C LEU A 223 12.51 -10.32 -8.02
N HIS A 224 13.17 -9.52 -8.85
CA HIS A 224 12.61 -9.06 -10.13
C HIS A 224 13.13 -9.85 -11.34
N THR A 225 14.29 -10.51 -11.23
CA THR A 225 14.90 -11.22 -12.37
C THR A 225 15.39 -12.61 -11.97
N MET A 226 15.10 -13.59 -12.82
CA MET A 226 15.64 -14.93 -12.73
C MET A 226 16.44 -15.24 -13.99
N TYR A 227 17.71 -15.58 -13.83
CA TYR A 227 18.58 -16.03 -14.90
C TYR A 227 18.63 -17.56 -14.91
N LEU A 228 18.26 -18.18 -16.02
CA LEU A 228 18.21 -19.63 -16.18
C LEU A 228 19.40 -20.11 -17.01
N ASP A 229 20.28 -20.87 -16.36
CA ASP A 229 21.36 -21.65 -16.96
C ASP A 229 21.29 -23.12 -16.52
N LYS A 230 20.04 -23.62 -16.42
CA LYS A 230 19.72 -25.00 -16.07
C LYS A 230 18.57 -25.48 -16.94
N PRO A 231 18.66 -26.68 -17.53
CA PRO A 231 17.51 -27.29 -18.19
C PRO A 231 16.41 -27.55 -17.15
N LEU A 232 15.27 -26.87 -17.31
CA LEU A 232 14.10 -26.97 -16.42
C LEU A 232 12.86 -27.23 -17.27
N ARG A 233 11.98 -28.12 -16.81
CA ARG A 233 10.73 -28.45 -17.52
C ARG A 233 9.53 -28.58 -16.58
N GLY A 234 8.33 -28.59 -17.18
CA GLY A 234 7.07 -28.89 -16.49
C GLY A 234 6.87 -28.11 -15.19
N HIS A 235 6.49 -28.82 -14.12
CA HIS A 235 6.23 -28.20 -12.82
C HIS A 235 7.46 -27.54 -12.19
N THR A 236 8.67 -28.10 -12.39
CA THR A 236 9.93 -27.54 -11.86
C THR A 236 10.21 -26.17 -12.47
N LEU A 237 9.98 -26.02 -13.78
CA LEU A 237 10.10 -24.73 -14.47
C LEU A 237 9.07 -23.73 -13.94
N MET A 238 7.80 -24.12 -13.82
CA MET A 238 6.74 -23.26 -13.28
C MET A 238 7.03 -22.78 -11.86
N GLN A 239 7.47 -23.69 -10.99
CA GLN A 239 7.79 -23.36 -9.60
C GLN A 239 8.98 -22.40 -9.48
N ALA A 240 9.96 -22.51 -10.39
CA ALA A 240 11.09 -21.60 -10.45
C ALA A 240 10.66 -20.21 -10.94
N ILE A 241 9.98 -20.10 -12.08
CA ILE A 241 9.59 -18.79 -12.64
C ILE A 241 8.55 -18.07 -11.77
N ALA A 242 7.68 -18.80 -11.06
CA ALA A 242 6.74 -18.22 -10.11
C ALA A 242 7.43 -17.55 -8.90
N ARG A 243 8.77 -17.59 -8.78
CA ARG A 243 9.49 -16.82 -7.76
C ARG A 243 9.57 -15.34 -8.12
N VAL A 244 9.50 -14.99 -9.41
CA VAL A 244 9.59 -13.59 -9.87
C VAL A 244 8.23 -12.90 -10.00
N ASN A 245 7.11 -13.58 -9.77
CA ASN A 245 5.76 -13.01 -9.98
C ASN A 245 5.11 -12.42 -8.71
N ARG A 246 5.85 -12.33 -7.60
CA ARG A 246 5.35 -11.72 -6.36
C ARG A 246 5.23 -10.19 -6.50
N VAL A 247 4.12 -9.67 -5.98
CA VAL A 247 3.87 -8.22 -5.85
C VAL A 247 4.85 -7.64 -4.85
N PHE A 248 5.54 -6.57 -5.26
CA PHE A 248 6.48 -5.86 -4.40
C PHE A 248 6.62 -4.43 -4.88
N LYS A 249 6.18 -3.46 -4.05
CA LYS A 249 6.08 -2.05 -4.46
C LYS A 249 5.41 -1.99 -5.85
N ASP A 250 6.02 -1.30 -6.80
CA ASP A 250 5.52 -1.11 -8.17
C ASP A 250 6.27 -1.94 -9.20
N LYS A 251 6.88 -3.04 -8.74
CA LYS A 251 7.46 -4.00 -9.65
C LYS A 251 6.43 -4.34 -10.73
N PRO A 252 6.69 -3.97 -12.00
CA PRO A 252 5.68 -4.04 -13.06
C PRO A 252 5.44 -5.48 -13.53
N GLY A 253 6.41 -6.37 -13.26
CA GLY A 253 6.46 -7.77 -13.67
C GLY A 253 7.76 -8.42 -13.21
N GLY A 254 7.80 -9.76 -13.27
CA GLY A 254 9.03 -10.54 -13.12
C GLY A 254 9.66 -10.83 -14.49
N LEU A 255 10.98 -10.79 -14.60
CA LEU A 255 11.69 -11.14 -15.83
C LEU A 255 12.41 -12.49 -15.67
N VAL A 256 12.20 -13.38 -16.63
CA VAL A 256 12.95 -14.64 -16.78
C VAL A 256 13.87 -14.51 -17.99
N VAL A 257 15.17 -14.52 -17.73
CA VAL A 257 16.22 -14.48 -18.74
C VAL A 257 16.75 -15.89 -18.95
N ASP A 258 16.74 -16.36 -20.20
CA ASP A 258 17.09 -17.73 -20.52
C ASP A 258 18.30 -17.83 -21.47
N TYR A 259 19.34 -18.56 -21.00
CA TYR A 259 20.58 -18.81 -21.71
C TYR A 259 20.66 -20.19 -22.39
N LEU A 260 19.62 -21.02 -22.26
CA LEU A 260 19.58 -22.39 -22.78
C LEU A 260 18.48 -22.63 -23.82
N GLY A 261 17.46 -21.78 -23.90
CA GLY A 261 16.41 -21.90 -24.92
C GLY A 261 15.23 -22.78 -24.51
N LEU A 262 14.74 -22.56 -23.29
CA LEU A 262 13.57 -23.16 -22.67
C LEU A 262 12.23 -22.58 -23.16
N ALA A 263 12.20 -21.79 -24.23
CA ALA A 263 10.97 -21.15 -24.72
C ALA A 263 9.85 -22.16 -25.00
N ASP A 264 10.17 -23.28 -25.66
CA ASP A 264 9.20 -24.34 -25.96
C ASP A 264 8.76 -25.09 -24.70
N ASP A 265 9.69 -25.35 -23.77
CA ASP A 265 9.42 -26.00 -22.49
C ASP A 265 8.55 -25.10 -21.58
N LEU A 266 8.78 -23.79 -21.62
CA LEU A 266 7.95 -22.80 -20.95
C LEU A 266 6.54 -22.77 -21.56
N ARG A 267 6.43 -22.71 -22.88
CA ARG A 267 5.13 -22.73 -23.56
C ARG A 267 4.34 -23.99 -23.23
N LYS A 268 4.98 -25.16 -23.24
CA LYS A 268 4.35 -26.44 -22.85
C LYS A 268 3.90 -26.42 -21.39
N ALA A 269 4.75 -25.94 -20.48
CA ALA A 269 4.43 -25.88 -19.05
C ALA A 269 3.27 -24.91 -18.74
N LEU A 270 3.17 -23.79 -19.47
CA LEU A 270 2.05 -22.85 -19.37
C LEU A 270 0.78 -23.42 -20.01
N ALA A 271 0.89 -24.15 -21.13
CA ALA A 271 -0.24 -24.77 -21.82
C ALA A 271 -0.98 -25.78 -20.95
N THR A 272 -0.27 -26.63 -20.19
CA THR A 272 -0.88 -27.55 -19.22
C THR A 272 -1.71 -26.82 -18.15
N TYR A 273 -1.34 -25.58 -17.83
CA TYR A 273 -2.05 -24.73 -16.88
C TYR A 273 -3.34 -24.15 -17.45
N THR A 274 -3.31 -23.74 -18.73
CA THR A 274 -4.49 -23.22 -19.45
C THR A 274 -5.47 -24.32 -19.85
N GLU A 275 -4.98 -25.49 -20.26
CA GLU A 275 -5.82 -26.64 -20.65
C GLU A 275 -6.59 -27.25 -19.46
N SER A 276 -6.12 -27.00 -18.23
CA SER A 276 -6.82 -27.36 -16.99
C SER A 276 -8.03 -26.46 -16.67
N GLY A 277 -8.37 -25.49 -17.53
CA GLY A 277 -9.52 -24.59 -17.38
C GLY A 277 -9.16 -23.10 -17.20
N GLY A 278 -7.89 -22.73 -17.32
CA GLY A 278 -7.43 -21.34 -17.23
C GLY A 278 -7.39 -20.63 -18.58
N MET A 279 -7.80 -19.36 -18.64
CA MET A 279 -7.76 -18.53 -19.85
C MET A 279 -6.60 -17.53 -19.76
N GLY A 280 -5.62 -17.58 -20.67
CA GLY A 280 -4.60 -16.50 -20.81
C GLY A 280 -3.16 -16.95 -21.08
N GLU A 281 -2.33 -16.05 -21.60
CA GLU A 281 -0.89 -16.26 -21.79
C GLU A 281 -0.12 -15.88 -20.52
N ALA A 282 0.36 -16.88 -19.78
CA ALA A 282 0.99 -16.67 -18.47
C ALA A 282 2.45 -16.17 -18.51
N ALA A 283 3.07 -16.09 -19.70
CA ALA A 283 4.34 -15.40 -19.90
C ALA A 283 4.30 -14.58 -21.20
N VAL A 284 4.58 -13.29 -21.08
CA VAL A 284 4.54 -12.32 -22.18
C VAL A 284 5.94 -12.17 -22.77
N ASN A 285 6.07 -12.12 -24.10
CA ASN A 285 7.35 -11.81 -24.72
C ASN A 285 7.73 -10.35 -24.41
N GLN A 286 8.96 -10.11 -23.97
CA GLN A 286 9.47 -8.75 -23.76
C GLN A 286 9.33 -7.85 -25.00
N ASP A 287 9.35 -8.40 -26.22
CA ASP A 287 9.10 -7.65 -27.46
C ASP A 287 7.73 -6.94 -27.47
N GLU A 288 6.71 -7.53 -26.84
CA GLU A 288 5.40 -6.91 -26.71
C GLU A 288 5.44 -5.72 -25.75
N ALA A 289 6.23 -5.83 -24.66
CA ALA A 289 6.46 -4.71 -23.76
C ALA A 289 7.17 -3.55 -24.48
N VAL A 290 8.14 -3.85 -25.35
CA VAL A 290 8.82 -2.86 -26.20
C VAL A 290 7.85 -2.20 -27.16
N ALA A 291 6.97 -2.97 -27.81
CA ALA A 291 5.97 -2.43 -28.72
C ALA A 291 5.00 -1.46 -28.00
N VAL A 292 4.49 -1.86 -26.83
CA VAL A 292 3.64 -1.00 -25.99
C VAL A 292 4.40 0.24 -25.52
N MET A 293 5.67 0.09 -25.12
CA MET A 293 6.52 1.22 -24.72
C MET A 293 6.67 2.23 -25.86
N LEU A 294 6.95 1.77 -27.08
CA LEU A 294 7.09 2.64 -28.24
C LEU A 294 5.75 3.33 -28.58
N GLU A 295 4.63 2.60 -28.60
CA GLU A 295 3.29 3.17 -28.80
C GLU A 295 2.99 4.27 -27.77
N ARG A 296 3.22 4.00 -26.48
CA ARG A 296 2.97 5.00 -25.42
C ARG A 296 3.93 6.17 -25.49
N SER A 297 5.16 5.96 -25.96
CA SER A 297 6.13 7.04 -26.20
C SER A 297 5.67 7.96 -27.34
N GLU A 298 5.10 7.39 -28.42
CA GLU A 298 4.51 8.16 -29.51
C GLU A 298 3.31 8.98 -29.05
N VAL A 299 2.42 8.40 -28.22
CA VAL A 299 1.32 9.16 -27.60
C VAL A 299 1.85 10.36 -26.81
N CYS A 300 2.90 10.18 -26.01
CA CYS A 300 3.50 11.30 -25.26
C CYS A 300 4.11 12.35 -26.20
N ARG A 301 4.80 11.93 -27.27
CA ARG A 301 5.37 12.83 -28.30
C ARG A 301 4.30 13.61 -29.04
N ASP A 302 3.21 12.96 -29.41
CA ASP A 302 2.06 13.59 -30.08
C ASP A 302 1.40 14.64 -29.19
N MET A 303 1.34 14.40 -27.88
CA MET A 303 0.88 15.40 -26.91
C MET A 303 1.83 16.59 -26.78
N PHE A 304 3.07 16.50 -27.26
CA PHE A 304 3.99 17.64 -27.39
C PHE A 304 4.13 18.14 -28.83
N HIS A 305 3.26 17.72 -29.75
CA HIS A 305 3.33 18.17 -31.14
C HIS A 305 3.25 19.70 -31.25
N GLY A 306 4.27 20.32 -31.83
CA GLY A 306 4.40 21.78 -31.95
C GLY A 306 5.08 22.45 -30.75
N PHE A 307 5.54 21.68 -29.76
CA PHE A 307 6.39 22.12 -28.67
C PHE A 307 7.76 21.45 -28.77
N ASP A 308 8.82 22.23 -28.98
CA ASP A 308 10.17 21.71 -29.04
C ASP A 308 10.75 21.55 -27.63
N TYR A 309 10.77 20.31 -27.14
CA TYR A 309 11.39 19.94 -25.88
C TYR A 309 12.83 19.41 -26.05
N ALA A 310 13.42 19.42 -27.26
CA ALA A 310 14.76 18.90 -27.48
C ALA A 310 15.84 19.69 -26.71
N ALA A 311 15.62 20.98 -26.50
CA ALA A 311 16.50 21.83 -25.70
C ALA A 311 16.56 21.39 -24.22
N TYR A 312 15.61 20.60 -23.73
CA TYR A 312 15.65 20.03 -22.38
C TYR A 312 16.87 19.09 -22.19
N PHE A 313 17.27 18.38 -23.24
CA PHE A 313 18.34 17.38 -23.15
C PHE A 313 19.75 17.98 -23.21
N THR A 314 19.87 19.23 -23.68
CA THR A 314 21.15 19.91 -23.88
C THR A 314 21.35 21.14 -22.99
N GLY A 315 20.28 21.64 -22.37
CA GLY A 315 20.30 22.81 -21.51
C GLY A 315 20.90 22.58 -20.11
N SER A 316 21.36 23.67 -19.52
CA SER A 316 21.73 23.79 -18.11
C SER A 316 20.54 23.52 -17.18
N ALA A 317 20.79 23.28 -15.89
CA ALA A 317 19.74 23.04 -14.91
C ALA A 317 18.69 24.17 -14.87
N ASP A 318 19.12 25.42 -15.01
CA ASP A 318 18.23 26.58 -15.04
C ASP A 318 17.39 26.64 -16.33
N GLU A 319 17.97 26.29 -17.49
CA GLU A 319 17.23 26.22 -18.76
C GLU A 319 16.20 25.08 -18.76
N LYS A 320 16.56 23.92 -18.21
CA LYS A 320 15.62 22.81 -17.99
C LYS A 320 14.46 23.25 -17.09
N MET A 321 14.77 24.00 -16.04
CA MET A 321 13.78 24.52 -15.09
C MET A 321 12.81 25.52 -15.72
N GLN A 322 13.31 26.41 -16.59
CA GLN A 322 12.48 27.39 -17.31
C GLN A 322 11.57 26.75 -18.38
N MET A 323 11.91 25.57 -18.87
CA MET A 323 11.10 24.86 -19.87
C MET A 323 9.84 24.22 -19.28
N LEU A 324 9.87 23.81 -18.00
CA LEU A 324 8.76 23.08 -17.38
C LEU A 324 7.43 23.85 -17.39
N PRO A 325 7.36 25.15 -17.03
CA PRO A 325 6.11 25.91 -17.12
C PRO A 325 5.54 25.97 -18.54
N ALA A 326 6.41 26.12 -19.55
CA ALA A 326 6.00 26.15 -20.95
C ALA A 326 5.49 24.78 -21.43
N ALA A 327 6.11 23.69 -20.97
CA ALA A 327 5.64 22.32 -21.21
C ALA A 327 4.27 22.07 -20.56
N GLN A 328 4.07 22.50 -19.30
CA GLN A 328 2.79 22.41 -18.61
C GLN A 328 1.70 23.21 -19.32
N GLU A 329 2.00 24.44 -19.74
CA GLU A 329 1.08 25.30 -20.50
C GLU A 329 0.62 24.63 -21.80
N HIS A 330 1.55 23.97 -22.50
CA HIS A 330 1.26 23.26 -23.75
C HIS A 330 0.32 22.06 -23.52
N ILE A 331 0.56 21.26 -22.48
CA ILE A 331 -0.29 20.12 -22.13
C ILE A 331 -1.66 20.58 -21.64
N LEU A 332 -1.72 21.58 -20.75
CA LEU A 332 -2.97 22.12 -20.19
C LEU A 332 -3.84 22.83 -21.24
N GLY A 333 -3.24 23.30 -22.35
CA GLY A 333 -3.99 23.89 -23.47
C GLY A 333 -4.78 22.88 -24.31
N GLN A 334 -4.56 21.57 -24.12
CA GLN A 334 -5.21 20.53 -24.89
C GLN A 334 -6.47 19.98 -24.20
N PRO A 335 -7.46 19.46 -24.96
CA PRO A 335 -8.62 18.79 -24.39
C PRO A 335 -8.22 17.60 -23.53
N ASP A 336 -8.63 17.62 -22.26
CA ASP A 336 -8.28 16.64 -21.23
C ASP A 336 -6.78 16.35 -21.14
N GLY A 337 -5.94 17.34 -21.49
CA GLY A 337 -4.51 17.16 -21.68
C GLY A 337 -3.79 16.66 -20.42
N LYS A 338 -4.14 17.18 -19.24
CA LYS A 338 -3.57 16.77 -17.96
C LYS A 338 -3.80 15.28 -17.69
N ASP A 339 -5.04 14.82 -17.68
CA ASP A 339 -5.39 13.45 -17.31
C ASP A 339 -4.90 12.44 -18.35
N ARG A 340 -5.03 12.79 -19.64
CA ARG A 340 -4.49 11.97 -20.74
C ARG A 340 -2.98 11.83 -20.65
N PHE A 341 -2.26 12.92 -20.36
CA PHE A 341 -0.81 12.92 -20.26
C PHE A 341 -0.34 12.11 -19.05
N ILE A 342 -0.93 12.34 -17.87
CA ILE A 342 -0.60 11.59 -16.66
C ILE A 342 -0.80 10.08 -16.90
N LYS A 343 -1.92 9.69 -17.50
CA LYS A 343 -2.20 8.29 -17.85
C LYS A 343 -1.16 7.72 -18.82
N ALA A 344 -0.89 8.43 -19.92
CA ALA A 344 0.07 7.98 -20.93
C ALA A 344 1.49 7.81 -20.35
N VAL A 345 1.93 8.74 -19.49
CA VAL A 345 3.25 8.66 -18.83
C VAL A 345 3.31 7.50 -17.85
N VAL A 346 2.25 7.20 -17.09
CA VAL A 346 2.18 6.03 -16.20
C VAL A 346 2.29 4.72 -17.00
N GLU A 347 1.56 4.61 -18.09
CA GLU A 347 1.59 3.42 -18.96
C GLU A 347 2.98 3.27 -19.63
N LEU A 348 3.55 4.35 -20.15
CA LEU A 348 4.90 4.40 -20.71
C LEU A 348 5.95 3.97 -19.68
N SER A 349 5.87 4.52 -18.47
CA SER A 349 6.77 4.24 -17.35
C SER A 349 6.80 2.75 -16.99
N LYS A 350 5.62 2.13 -16.95
CA LYS A 350 5.48 0.68 -16.72
C LYS A 350 6.08 -0.13 -17.87
N ALA A 351 5.76 0.22 -19.11
CA ALA A 351 6.28 -0.50 -20.27
C ALA A 351 7.80 -0.35 -20.42
N PHE A 352 8.34 0.83 -20.11
CA PHE A 352 9.78 1.13 -20.11
C PHE A 352 10.55 0.23 -19.15
N SER A 353 10.12 0.19 -17.88
CA SER A 353 10.78 -0.61 -16.84
C SER A 353 10.76 -2.13 -17.14
N LEU A 354 9.76 -2.61 -17.88
CA LEU A 354 9.69 -3.98 -18.39
C LEU A 354 10.62 -4.22 -19.59
N SER A 355 10.76 -3.21 -20.44
CA SER A 355 11.56 -3.25 -21.66
C SER A 355 13.06 -3.13 -21.40
N VAL A 356 13.48 -2.57 -20.25
CA VAL A 356 14.90 -2.49 -19.92
C VAL A 356 15.49 -3.90 -19.73
N PRO A 357 16.62 -4.21 -20.39
CA PRO A 357 17.58 -3.27 -21.00
C PRO A 357 17.66 -3.30 -22.53
N ARG A 358 16.54 -3.45 -23.21
CA ARG A 358 16.50 -3.44 -24.69
C ARG A 358 17.07 -2.14 -25.27
N PRO A 359 17.84 -2.17 -26.37
CA PRO A 359 18.38 -0.97 -27.01
C PRO A 359 17.31 0.10 -27.31
N GLU A 360 16.12 -0.34 -27.70
CA GLU A 360 14.96 0.51 -27.97
C GLU A 360 14.48 1.26 -26.72
N ALA A 361 14.53 0.62 -25.55
CA ALA A 361 14.20 1.24 -24.27
C ALA A 361 15.28 2.25 -23.87
N LEU A 362 16.55 1.85 -23.94
CA LEU A 362 17.68 2.73 -23.60
C LEU A 362 17.71 3.99 -24.47
N ALA A 363 17.30 3.90 -25.74
CA ALA A 363 17.25 5.03 -26.66
C ALA A 363 16.25 6.12 -26.27
N ILE A 364 15.17 5.79 -25.55
CA ILE A 364 14.12 6.74 -25.14
C ILE A 364 14.20 7.12 -23.65
N ARG A 365 15.21 6.65 -22.92
CA ARG A 365 15.37 6.86 -21.48
C ARG A 365 15.25 8.33 -21.08
N ASP A 366 15.95 9.21 -21.79
CA ASP A 366 15.99 10.63 -21.48
C ASP A 366 14.65 11.32 -21.82
N GLU A 367 13.90 10.83 -22.83
CA GLU A 367 12.55 11.32 -23.10
C GLU A 367 11.55 10.89 -22.01
N VAL A 368 11.61 9.63 -21.58
CA VAL A 368 10.77 9.12 -20.48
C VAL A 368 11.01 9.96 -19.21
N ALA A 369 12.27 10.28 -18.92
CA ALA A 369 12.68 11.18 -17.85
C ALA A 369 12.00 12.56 -17.91
N PHE A 370 12.04 13.19 -19.08
CA PHE A 370 11.40 14.48 -19.30
C PHE A 370 9.89 14.39 -19.06
N PHE A 371 9.21 13.39 -19.64
CA PHE A 371 7.77 13.24 -19.48
C PHE A 371 7.35 12.99 -18.03
N GLN A 372 8.13 12.22 -17.28
CA GLN A 372 7.92 12.04 -15.85
C GLN A 372 8.10 13.33 -15.05
N THR A 373 9.08 14.15 -15.42
CA THR A 373 9.31 15.45 -14.77
C THR A 373 8.10 16.37 -14.96
N VAL A 374 7.56 16.44 -16.18
CA VAL A 374 6.34 17.21 -16.48
C VAL A 374 5.12 16.63 -15.75
N LYS A 375 4.95 15.30 -15.74
CA LYS A 375 3.89 14.61 -14.99
C LYS A 375 3.94 14.98 -13.50
N ALA A 376 5.12 14.89 -12.88
CA ALA A 376 5.31 15.19 -11.48
C ALA A 376 4.98 16.66 -11.17
N ALA A 377 5.37 17.59 -12.05
CA ALA A 377 5.04 19.01 -11.94
C ALA A 377 3.52 19.26 -12.06
N LEU A 378 2.80 18.54 -12.93
CA LEU A 378 1.34 18.62 -13.04
C LEU A 378 0.63 17.98 -11.83
N ALA A 379 1.17 16.90 -11.28
CA ALA A 379 0.56 16.11 -10.19
C ALA A 379 0.79 16.71 -8.78
N LYS A 380 1.96 17.30 -8.48
CA LYS A 380 2.25 17.91 -7.15
C LYS A 380 1.53 19.23 -6.88
N THR A 381 0.59 19.59 -7.75
CA THR A 381 -0.39 20.65 -7.57
C THR A 381 -1.46 20.29 -6.51
N GLU A 382 -1.16 19.53 -5.45
CA GLU A 382 -2.07 19.29 -4.30
C GLU A 382 -1.39 19.71 -2.99
N ARG A 383 -1.96 20.67 -2.23
CA ARG A 383 -1.51 20.95 -0.86
C ARG A 383 -2.30 20.05 0.11
N GLY A 384 -1.62 19.42 1.07
CA GLY A 384 -2.27 18.97 2.30
C GLY A 384 -2.51 17.47 2.50
N LYS A 385 -2.13 16.59 1.57
CA LYS A 385 -1.94 15.16 1.89
C LYS A 385 -0.60 14.70 1.35
N ARG A 386 0.26 14.21 2.25
CA ARG A 386 1.22 13.15 1.89
C ARG A 386 0.36 11.98 1.44
N ARG A 387 -0.02 11.92 0.16
CA ARG A 387 -0.30 10.62 -0.44
C ARG A 387 0.99 9.81 -0.26
N PRO A 388 0.93 8.50 0.05
CA PRO A 388 2.06 7.64 -0.28
C PRO A 388 2.38 8.00 -1.73
N GLU A 389 3.59 8.48 -2.01
CA GLU A 389 3.99 8.66 -3.40
C GLU A 389 3.64 7.33 -4.08
N GLU A 390 2.83 7.37 -5.15
CA GLU A 390 2.61 6.18 -5.96
C GLU A 390 4.01 5.72 -6.36
N ASP A 391 4.46 4.63 -5.73
CA ASP A 391 5.87 4.28 -5.55
C ASP A 391 6.59 4.08 -6.92
N LEU A 392 5.80 3.96 -8.01
CA LEU A 392 6.18 3.75 -9.41
C LEU A 392 7.02 4.92 -9.94
N ASP A 393 6.75 6.11 -9.42
CA ASP A 393 7.52 7.32 -9.71
C ASP A 393 8.93 7.26 -9.11
N HIS A 394 9.16 6.59 -7.99
CA HIS A 394 10.43 6.69 -7.27
C HIS A 394 11.54 5.82 -7.88
N ALA A 395 11.19 4.62 -8.37
CA ALA A 395 12.12 3.73 -9.09
C ALA A 395 12.55 4.34 -10.43
N ILE A 396 11.61 4.96 -11.16
CA ILE A 396 11.92 5.57 -12.45
C ILE A 396 12.68 6.90 -12.26
N ARG A 397 12.35 7.66 -11.21
CA ARG A 397 13.16 8.84 -10.81
C ARG A 397 14.61 8.48 -10.52
N GLN A 398 14.93 7.29 -10.03
CA GLN A 398 16.32 6.86 -9.78
C GLN A 398 17.09 6.56 -11.08
N ILE A 399 16.50 5.88 -12.06
CA ILE A 399 17.07 5.68 -13.43
C ILE A 399 17.40 7.03 -14.08
N VAL A 400 16.52 7.98 -13.83
CA VAL A 400 16.51 9.30 -14.44
C VAL A 400 17.32 10.32 -13.63
N SER A 401 17.75 9.94 -12.42
CA SER A 401 18.36 10.85 -11.43
C SER A 401 19.73 11.39 -11.86
N GLU A 402 20.39 10.81 -12.86
CA GLU A 402 21.61 11.41 -13.44
C GLU A 402 21.28 12.59 -14.38
N ALA A 403 20.06 12.65 -14.94
CA ALA A 403 19.61 13.71 -15.83
C ALA A 403 18.79 14.82 -15.14
N ILE A 404 18.26 14.53 -13.94
CA ILE A 404 17.50 15.47 -13.11
C ILE A 404 18.45 16.13 -12.11
N ALA A 405 18.53 17.46 -12.17
CA ALA A 405 19.26 18.24 -11.19
C ALA A 405 18.84 17.84 -9.76
N PRO A 406 19.79 17.60 -8.84
CA PRO A 406 19.45 17.29 -7.47
C PRO A 406 18.77 18.50 -6.83
N GLU A 407 17.80 18.21 -5.96
CA GLU A 407 17.08 19.14 -5.07
C GLU A 407 15.80 19.78 -5.62
N GLY A 408 14.70 19.06 -5.37
CA GLY A 408 13.41 19.67 -5.06
C GLY A 408 12.47 19.78 -6.25
N VAL A 409 11.56 18.81 -6.36
CA VAL A 409 10.39 18.93 -7.26
C VAL A 409 9.72 20.28 -7.02
N ILE A 410 9.66 21.07 -8.08
CA ILE A 410 9.32 22.49 -8.02
C ILE A 410 7.83 22.63 -7.74
N ASP A 411 7.50 23.32 -6.66
CA ASP A 411 6.14 23.76 -6.36
C ASP A 411 5.66 24.67 -7.49
N ILE A 412 4.44 24.48 -8.01
CA ILE A 412 3.87 25.23 -9.14
C ILE A 412 3.98 26.75 -8.94
N PHE A 413 3.96 27.22 -7.68
CA PHE A 413 4.20 28.62 -7.32
C PHE A 413 5.61 29.09 -7.72
N ARG A 414 6.64 28.30 -7.39
CA ARG A 414 8.03 28.61 -7.75
C ARG A 414 8.26 28.46 -9.26
N ALA A 415 7.61 27.48 -9.90
CA ALA A 415 7.65 27.30 -11.36
C ALA A 415 6.99 28.49 -12.10
N ALA A 416 5.96 29.09 -11.50
CA ALA A 416 5.29 30.29 -11.99
C ALA A 416 6.00 31.61 -11.63
N GLY A 417 7.12 31.57 -10.91
CA GLY A 417 7.84 32.78 -10.46
C GLY A 417 7.21 33.49 -9.24
N LEU A 418 6.26 32.84 -8.56
CA LEU A 418 5.55 33.38 -7.39
C LEU A 418 6.27 32.96 -6.09
N GLN A 419 6.44 33.90 -5.16
CA GLN A 419 6.92 33.57 -3.80
C GLN A 419 5.83 32.79 -3.06
N LYS A 420 6.20 31.80 -2.23
CA LYS A 420 5.24 31.04 -1.41
C LYS A 420 4.44 32.03 -0.56
N PRO A 421 3.12 32.18 -0.77
CA PRO A 421 2.35 33.13 0.01
C PRO A 421 2.03 32.53 1.38
N ASP A 422 2.21 33.35 2.43
CA ASP A 422 1.74 33.09 3.79
C ASP A 422 0.39 33.80 4.00
N ILE A 423 -0.62 33.01 4.37
CA ILE A 423 -1.90 33.34 5.06
C ILE A 423 -2.82 34.45 4.49
N SER A 424 -2.79 34.77 3.19
CA SER A 424 -3.95 35.39 2.51
C SER A 424 -4.07 34.85 1.10
N ILE A 425 -4.72 33.69 0.96
CA ILE A 425 -4.67 32.83 -0.23
C ILE A 425 -5.36 33.44 -1.47
N LEU A 426 -5.96 34.63 -1.39
CA LEU A 426 -6.65 35.32 -2.50
C LEU A 426 -6.53 36.86 -2.40
N SER A 427 -5.35 37.40 -2.05
CA SER A 427 -5.15 38.87 -1.98
C SER A 427 -5.35 39.53 -3.34
N ASP A 428 -5.71 40.82 -3.35
CA ASP A 428 -5.89 41.56 -4.60
C ASP A 428 -4.57 41.69 -5.38
N GLU A 429 -3.42 41.76 -4.67
CA GLU A 429 -2.11 41.73 -5.32
C GLU A 429 -1.83 40.38 -5.99
N PHE A 430 -2.08 39.27 -5.30
CA PHE A 430 -1.86 37.93 -5.85
C PHE A 430 -2.75 37.65 -7.07
N LEU A 431 -4.03 38.02 -7.00
CA LEU A 431 -4.95 37.82 -8.13
C LEU A 431 -4.54 38.69 -9.34
N ALA A 432 -3.95 39.88 -9.11
CA ALA A 432 -3.38 40.70 -10.17
C ALA A 432 -2.12 40.06 -10.78
N GLU A 433 -1.25 39.46 -9.98
CA GLU A 433 -0.08 38.71 -10.47
C GLU A 433 -0.50 37.51 -11.33
N VAL A 434 -1.47 36.72 -10.86
CA VAL A 434 -1.99 35.57 -11.62
C VAL A 434 -2.65 36.01 -12.93
N ARG A 435 -3.32 37.17 -12.93
CA ARG A 435 -3.91 37.79 -14.13
C ARG A 435 -2.85 38.17 -15.17
N GLU A 436 -1.63 38.49 -14.79
CA GLU A 436 -0.56 38.88 -15.72
C GLU A 436 0.39 37.72 -16.09
N MET A 437 0.12 36.50 -15.61
CA MET A 437 0.95 35.34 -15.92
C MET A 437 1.03 35.06 -17.44
N PRO A 438 2.22 34.76 -17.97
CA PRO A 438 2.39 34.43 -19.38
C PRO A 438 1.75 33.07 -19.74
N HIS A 439 1.79 32.10 -18.82
CA HIS A 439 1.20 30.77 -18.98
C HIS A 439 -0.25 30.78 -18.47
N ARG A 440 -1.20 30.97 -19.39
CA ARG A 440 -2.62 31.24 -19.07
C ARG A 440 -3.37 29.98 -18.65
N ASN A 441 -3.11 28.85 -19.29
CA ASN A 441 -3.72 27.57 -18.90
C ASN A 441 -3.18 27.12 -17.54
N LEU A 442 -1.90 27.36 -17.28
CA LEU A 442 -1.28 27.16 -15.97
C LEU A 442 -1.93 28.04 -14.88
N ALA A 443 -2.25 29.30 -15.21
CA ALA A 443 -2.95 30.21 -14.29
C ALA A 443 -4.37 29.72 -13.94
N VAL A 444 -5.12 29.18 -14.91
CA VAL A 444 -6.44 28.57 -14.66
C VAL A 444 -6.32 27.38 -13.72
N GLU A 445 -5.37 26.47 -13.98
CA GLU A 445 -5.13 25.30 -13.13
C GLU A 445 -4.75 25.71 -11.69
N LEU A 446 -3.92 26.74 -11.55
CA LEU A 446 -3.53 27.29 -10.25
C LEU A 446 -4.73 27.85 -9.48
N LEU A 447 -5.55 28.69 -10.12
CA LEU A 447 -6.75 29.28 -9.51
C LEU A 447 -7.77 28.20 -9.15
N GLN A 448 -8.03 27.25 -10.05
CA GLN A 448 -8.92 26.12 -9.81
C GLN A 448 -8.51 25.37 -8.54
N LYS A 449 -7.22 25.08 -8.38
CA LYS A 449 -6.71 24.39 -7.20
C LYS A 449 -6.87 25.24 -5.93
N LEU A 450 -6.41 26.48 -5.96
CA LEU A 450 -6.47 27.38 -4.80
C LEU A 450 -7.90 27.57 -4.31
N LEU A 451 -8.83 27.82 -5.23
CA LEU A 451 -10.25 27.96 -4.92
C LEU A 451 -10.83 26.65 -4.43
N GLY A 452 -10.51 25.52 -5.07
CA GLY A 452 -10.96 24.20 -4.62
C GLY A 452 -10.48 23.83 -3.22
N ASP A 453 -9.22 24.12 -2.88
CA ASP A 453 -8.65 23.87 -1.55
C ASP A 453 -9.25 24.81 -0.49
N GLU A 454 -9.47 26.08 -0.83
CA GLU A 454 -10.16 27.04 0.04
C GLU A 454 -11.63 26.63 0.27
N ILE A 455 -12.36 26.23 -0.78
CA ILE A 455 -13.74 25.75 -0.71
C ILE A 455 -13.84 24.50 0.18
N LYS A 456 -12.88 23.55 0.06
CA LYS A 456 -12.82 22.35 0.92
C LYS A 456 -12.52 22.70 2.38
N THR A 457 -11.63 23.67 2.60
CA THR A 457 -11.31 24.14 3.95
C THR A 457 -12.54 24.78 4.58
N ARG A 458 -13.26 25.62 3.83
CA ARG A 458 -14.53 26.22 4.24
C ARG A 458 -15.67 25.23 4.39
N ALA A 459 -15.69 24.16 3.60
CA ALA A 459 -16.70 23.09 3.67
C ALA A 459 -16.82 22.50 5.08
N ARG A 460 -15.71 22.52 5.84
CA ARG A 460 -15.70 22.07 7.24
C ARG A 460 -16.57 22.92 8.15
N ARG A 461 -16.66 24.23 7.89
CA ARG A 461 -17.35 25.20 8.73
C ARG A 461 -18.71 25.63 8.17
N ASN A 462 -18.84 25.79 6.86
CA ASN A 462 -20.05 26.28 6.20
C ASN A 462 -20.34 25.48 4.92
N ILE A 463 -21.26 24.53 5.00
CA ILE A 463 -21.63 23.65 3.88
C ILE A 463 -22.39 24.45 2.81
N VAL A 464 -23.19 25.42 3.22
CA VAL A 464 -24.07 26.17 2.32
C VAL A 464 -23.26 27.04 1.37
N GLN A 465 -22.35 27.86 1.91
CA GLN A 465 -21.42 28.63 1.08
C GLN A 465 -20.51 27.73 0.27
N SER A 466 -19.97 26.67 0.87
CA SER A 466 -19.08 25.77 0.16
C SER A 466 -19.76 25.11 -1.05
N ARG A 467 -21.02 24.66 -0.91
CA ARG A 467 -21.82 24.15 -2.04
C ARG A 467 -22.04 25.22 -3.12
N ALA A 468 -22.46 26.43 -2.75
CA ALA A 468 -22.66 27.52 -3.71
C ALA A 468 -21.37 27.84 -4.49
N PHE A 469 -20.24 27.99 -3.80
CA PHE A 469 -18.95 28.25 -4.45
C PHE A 469 -18.45 27.06 -5.27
N SER A 470 -18.73 25.82 -4.84
CA SER A 470 -18.41 24.62 -5.62
C SER A 470 -19.18 24.59 -6.93
N GLU A 471 -20.48 24.88 -6.90
CA GLU A 471 -21.32 24.96 -8.10
C GLU A 471 -20.84 26.08 -9.05
N MET A 472 -20.46 27.23 -8.51
CA MET A 472 -19.89 28.34 -9.30
C MET A 472 -18.55 27.97 -9.96
N LEU A 473 -17.64 27.34 -9.19
CA LEU A 473 -16.37 26.85 -9.69
C LEU A 473 -16.58 25.82 -10.81
N GLU A 474 -17.44 24.83 -10.58
CA GLU A 474 -17.79 23.83 -11.58
C GLU A 474 -18.43 24.46 -12.82
N ALA A 475 -19.32 25.44 -12.67
CA ALA A 475 -19.95 26.11 -13.79
C ALA A 475 -18.92 26.87 -14.66
N ALA A 476 -17.98 27.60 -14.04
CA ALA A 476 -16.91 28.29 -14.74
C ALA A 476 -16.01 27.30 -15.50
N LEU A 477 -15.63 26.19 -14.86
CA LEU A 477 -14.81 25.14 -15.47
C LEU A 477 -15.53 24.39 -16.59
N ARG A 478 -16.84 24.11 -16.46
CA ARG A 478 -17.63 23.49 -17.52
C ARG A 478 -17.70 24.38 -18.77
N LYS A 479 -17.88 25.69 -18.60
CA LYS A 479 -17.83 26.65 -19.73
C LYS A 479 -16.45 26.64 -20.39
N TYR A 480 -15.38 26.55 -19.60
CA TYR A 480 -14.01 26.46 -20.11
C TYR A 480 -13.77 25.17 -20.91
N GLN A 481 -14.11 24.02 -20.33
CA GLN A 481 -13.97 22.70 -20.97
C GLN A 481 -14.80 22.59 -22.25
N ALA A 482 -16.01 23.16 -22.25
CA ALA A 482 -16.87 23.25 -23.43
C ALA A 482 -16.36 24.29 -24.48
N ARG A 483 -15.24 24.97 -24.22
CA ARG A 483 -14.69 26.07 -25.02
C ARG A 483 -15.70 27.19 -25.31
N ALA A 484 -16.69 27.35 -24.43
CA ALA A 484 -17.71 28.39 -24.53
C ALA A 484 -17.17 29.77 -24.16
N ILE A 485 -16.06 29.80 -23.41
CA ILE A 485 -15.34 31.01 -23.00
C ILE A 485 -13.83 30.83 -23.23
N THR A 486 -13.14 31.94 -23.45
CA THR A 486 -11.67 31.98 -23.62
C THR A 486 -10.95 31.79 -22.29
N THR A 487 -9.69 31.34 -22.31
CA THR A 487 -8.87 31.19 -21.09
C THR A 487 -8.82 32.48 -20.26
N ALA A 488 -8.73 33.65 -20.91
CA ALA A 488 -8.76 34.94 -20.23
C ALA A 488 -10.11 35.19 -19.51
N GLN A 489 -11.24 34.86 -20.13
CA GLN A 489 -12.56 35.01 -19.51
C GLN A 489 -12.75 34.06 -18.32
N VAL A 490 -12.18 32.86 -18.37
CA VAL A 490 -12.23 31.90 -17.25
C VAL A 490 -11.43 32.42 -16.07
N ILE A 491 -10.24 32.95 -16.33
CA ILE A 491 -9.41 33.59 -15.29
C ILE A 491 -10.21 34.70 -14.61
N GLU A 492 -10.93 35.55 -15.35
CA GLU A 492 -11.81 36.56 -14.76
C GLU A 492 -12.96 35.96 -13.94
N GLU A 493 -13.64 34.92 -14.43
CA GLU A 493 -14.71 34.25 -13.66
C GLU A 493 -14.17 33.63 -12.36
N LEU A 494 -12.96 33.06 -12.38
CA LEU A 494 -12.30 32.49 -11.19
C LEU A 494 -11.80 33.58 -10.22
N ILE A 495 -11.26 34.69 -10.72
CA ILE A 495 -10.88 35.86 -9.90
C ILE A 495 -12.12 36.47 -9.26
N GLU A 496 -13.24 36.56 -9.98
CA GLU A 496 -14.49 37.06 -9.43
C GLU A 496 -15.05 36.12 -8.35
N LEU A 497 -14.98 34.81 -8.56
CA LEU A 497 -15.30 33.83 -7.52
C LEU A 497 -14.42 34.03 -6.27
N ALA A 498 -13.10 34.25 -6.46
CA ALA A 498 -12.18 34.54 -5.36
C ALA A 498 -12.61 35.78 -4.54
N ARG A 499 -13.03 36.86 -5.23
CA ARG A 499 -13.52 38.08 -4.60
C ARG A 499 -14.82 37.85 -3.84
N GLN A 500 -15.78 37.14 -4.42
CA GLN A 500 -17.04 36.81 -3.75
C GLN A 500 -16.82 35.97 -2.49
N MET A 501 -15.87 35.04 -2.51
CA MET A 501 -15.48 34.27 -1.32
C MET A 501 -14.92 35.16 -0.21
N ARG A 502 -14.13 36.19 -0.56
CA ARG A 502 -13.61 37.16 0.41
C ARG A 502 -14.69 38.10 0.95
N GLU A 503 -15.58 38.59 0.10
CA GLU A 503 -16.70 39.44 0.52
C GLU A 503 -17.65 38.68 1.46
N ALA A 504 -17.90 37.40 1.18
CA ALA A 504 -18.69 36.54 2.07
C ALA A 504 -18.08 36.39 3.47
N GLN A 505 -16.75 36.43 3.58
CA GLN A 505 -16.05 36.43 4.86
C GLN A 505 -16.17 37.76 5.60
N ARG A 506 -15.96 38.89 4.90
CA ARG A 506 -16.16 40.24 5.49
C ARG A 506 -17.59 40.46 5.98
N ARG A 507 -18.58 39.88 5.32
CA ARG A 507 -19.98 39.94 5.74
C ARG A 507 -20.19 39.36 7.16
N GLY A 508 -19.47 38.31 7.51
CA GLY A 508 -19.50 37.75 8.87
C GLY A 508 -19.01 38.74 9.91
N GLU A 509 -17.91 39.43 9.61
CA GLU A 509 -17.32 40.48 10.44
C GLU A 509 -18.28 41.66 10.61
N ASP A 510 -18.88 42.14 9.51
CA ASP A 510 -19.84 43.27 9.50
C ASP A 510 -21.13 42.95 10.28
N LEU A 511 -21.60 41.70 10.22
CA LEU A 511 -22.79 41.24 10.95
C LEU A 511 -22.52 40.95 12.43
N GLY A 512 -21.25 40.91 12.84
CA GLY A 512 -20.82 40.58 14.21
C GLY A 512 -21.16 39.14 14.61
N LEU A 513 -21.03 38.20 13.66
CA LEU A 513 -21.27 36.77 13.86
C LEU A 513 -19.92 36.02 13.87
N SER A 514 -19.82 34.97 14.68
CA SER A 514 -18.69 34.02 14.55
C SER A 514 -18.81 33.18 13.26
N ASP A 515 -17.73 32.50 12.85
CA ASP A 515 -17.75 31.61 11.67
C ASP A 515 -18.88 30.56 11.76
N GLU A 516 -19.12 30.00 12.95
CA GLU A 516 -20.16 28.99 13.17
C GLU A 516 -21.55 29.62 13.17
N GLU A 517 -21.70 30.82 13.74
CA GLU A 517 -22.96 31.58 13.70
C GLU A 517 -23.31 32.00 12.27
N LEU A 518 -22.32 32.43 11.48
CA LEU A 518 -22.48 32.76 10.07
C LEU A 518 -22.93 31.55 9.26
N ALA A 519 -22.40 30.36 9.54
CA ALA A 519 -22.81 29.13 8.87
C ALA A 519 -24.29 28.78 9.13
N PHE A 520 -24.79 28.99 10.35
CA PHE A 520 -26.21 28.84 10.65
C PHE A 520 -27.06 29.96 10.05
N TYR A 521 -26.56 31.19 10.01
CA TYR A 521 -27.22 32.30 9.34
C TYR A 521 -27.43 32.00 7.85
N ASP A 522 -26.37 31.60 7.14
CA ASP A 522 -26.43 31.23 5.72
C ASP A 522 -27.38 30.04 5.47
N ALA A 523 -27.41 29.05 6.38
CA ALA A 523 -28.35 27.94 6.30
C ALA A 523 -29.82 28.35 6.43
N LEU A 524 -30.11 29.42 7.17
CA LEU A 524 -31.44 30.01 7.28
C LEU A 524 -31.76 30.91 6.07
N GLU A 525 -30.74 31.54 5.49
CA GLU A 525 -30.85 32.46 4.35
C GLU A 525 -31.18 31.78 3.01
N THR A 526 -30.92 30.47 2.85
CA THR A 526 -31.21 29.66 1.62
C THR A 526 -32.66 29.72 1.09
N ASN A 527 -33.54 30.48 1.74
CA ASN A 527 -34.92 30.69 1.37
C ASN A 527 -35.20 32.20 1.34
N ASP A 528 -34.84 32.90 0.26
CA ASP A 528 -34.82 34.38 0.06
C ASP A 528 -36.02 35.14 0.66
N SER A 529 -37.19 34.52 0.69
CA SER A 529 -38.40 35.07 1.31
C SER A 529 -38.40 35.16 2.85
N ALA A 530 -37.55 34.39 3.55
CA ALA A 530 -37.47 34.37 5.00
C ALA A 530 -36.73 35.61 5.54
N VAL A 531 -35.69 36.06 4.82
CA VAL A 531 -34.99 37.32 5.09
C VAL A 531 -35.94 38.50 4.94
N ALA A 532 -36.74 38.52 3.86
CA ALA A 532 -37.72 39.58 3.61
C ALA A 532 -38.86 39.65 4.64
N ILE A 533 -39.16 38.54 5.35
CA ILE A 533 -40.26 38.46 6.33
C ILE A 533 -39.77 38.67 7.77
N LEU A 534 -38.60 38.16 8.13
CA LEU A 534 -38.09 38.16 9.51
C LEU A 534 -37.05 39.26 9.78
N GLY A 535 -36.37 39.74 8.73
CA GLY A 535 -35.26 40.68 8.83
C GLY A 535 -33.98 40.07 9.40
N ASP A 536 -32.83 40.71 9.12
CA ASP A 536 -31.50 40.22 9.51
C ASP A 536 -31.31 40.10 11.02
N GLU A 537 -31.93 40.98 11.80
CA GLU A 537 -31.78 40.96 13.26
C GLU A 537 -32.39 39.69 13.88
N THR A 538 -33.53 39.23 13.36
CA THR A 538 -34.17 37.99 13.82
C THR A 538 -33.37 36.75 13.38
N LEU A 539 -32.87 36.74 12.14
CA LEU A 539 -32.04 35.64 11.64
C LEU A 539 -30.73 35.50 12.42
N ARG A 540 -30.08 36.61 12.78
CA ARG A 540 -28.90 36.61 13.66
C ARG A 540 -29.21 36.01 15.03
N MET A 541 -30.35 36.36 15.64
CA MET A 541 -30.77 35.77 16.92
C MET A 541 -31.01 34.26 16.81
N ILE A 542 -31.65 33.80 15.73
CA ILE A 542 -31.87 32.36 15.49
C ILE A 542 -30.53 31.66 15.30
N ALA A 543 -29.61 32.21 14.50
CA ALA A 543 -28.30 31.62 14.24
C ALA A 543 -27.47 31.47 15.53
N ARG A 544 -27.46 32.49 16.40
CA ARG A 544 -26.82 32.43 17.73
C ARG A 544 -27.42 31.36 18.63
N GLU A 545 -28.76 31.32 18.72
CA GLU A 545 -29.46 30.31 19.54
C GLU A 545 -29.25 28.89 19.01
N LEU A 546 -29.20 28.70 17.68
CA LEU A 546 -28.86 27.42 17.05
C LEU A 546 -27.43 27.00 17.36
N THR A 547 -26.46 27.90 17.20
CA THR A 547 -25.04 27.64 17.48
C THR A 547 -24.84 27.20 18.93
N GLU A 548 -25.39 27.94 19.89
CA GLU A 548 -25.28 27.62 21.31
C GLU A 548 -26.01 26.31 21.67
N THR A 549 -27.12 26.01 20.98
CA THR A 549 -27.87 24.77 21.18
C THR A 549 -27.09 23.57 20.65
N VAL A 550 -26.50 23.67 19.46
CA VAL A 550 -25.69 22.61 18.87
C VAL A 550 -24.43 22.37 19.69
N ARG A 551 -23.71 23.43 20.09
CA ARG A 551 -22.51 23.35 20.94
C ARG A 551 -22.79 22.66 22.28
N ARG A 552 -23.91 22.97 22.95
CA ARG A 552 -24.30 22.35 24.24
C ARG A 552 -24.71 20.89 24.14
N ASN A 553 -25.09 20.42 22.96
CA ASN A 553 -25.60 19.06 22.73
C ASN A 553 -24.64 18.23 21.86
N ALA A 554 -23.47 18.78 21.53
CA ALA A 554 -22.39 18.10 20.83
C ALA A 554 -21.86 16.95 21.70
N THR A 555 -22.11 15.71 21.27
CA THR A 555 -21.61 14.49 21.93
C THR A 555 -21.08 13.54 20.86
N ILE A 556 -20.09 12.71 21.19
CA ILE A 556 -19.41 11.79 20.24
C ILE A 556 -20.39 10.88 19.47
N ASP A 557 -21.55 10.58 20.06
CA ASP A 557 -22.58 9.64 19.56
C ASP A 557 -23.51 10.17 18.45
N TRP A 558 -23.52 11.47 18.17
CA TRP A 558 -24.48 12.13 17.28
C TRP A 558 -24.43 11.77 15.79
N THR A 559 -23.28 11.29 15.32
CA THR A 559 -23.03 11.05 13.90
C THR A 559 -23.45 9.64 13.49
N VAL A 560 -23.65 8.76 14.47
CA VAL A 560 -23.98 7.34 14.27
C VAL A 560 -25.41 7.00 14.74
N LYS A 561 -25.94 7.64 15.79
CA LYS A 561 -27.25 7.27 16.38
C LYS A 561 -28.43 8.06 15.78
N GLU A 562 -29.39 7.34 15.20
CA GLU A 562 -30.63 7.90 14.61
C GLU A 562 -31.49 8.67 15.63
N THR A 563 -31.45 8.25 16.90
CA THR A 563 -32.14 8.90 18.02
C THR A 563 -31.60 10.30 18.34
N ALA A 564 -30.28 10.50 18.23
CA ALA A 564 -29.64 11.79 18.44
C ALA A 564 -30.03 12.79 17.34
N ARG A 565 -30.03 12.35 16.07
CA ARG A 565 -30.48 13.15 14.92
C ARG A 565 -31.95 13.56 15.05
N ALA A 566 -32.82 12.65 15.50
CA ALA A 566 -34.23 12.93 15.74
C ALA A 566 -34.45 13.99 16.84
N ASN A 567 -33.67 13.94 17.92
CA ASN A 567 -33.71 14.93 19.00
C ASN A 567 -33.23 16.31 18.52
N LEU A 568 -32.12 16.38 17.79
CA LEU A 568 -31.59 17.62 17.23
C LEU A 568 -32.60 18.27 16.26
N ARG A 569 -33.20 17.48 15.38
CA ARG A 569 -34.27 17.95 14.48
C ARG A 569 -35.45 18.55 15.24
N ARG A 570 -35.82 17.96 16.38
CA ARG A 570 -36.90 18.47 17.25
C ARG A 570 -36.52 19.81 17.88
N MET A 571 -35.27 19.97 18.31
CA MET A 571 -34.76 21.21 18.90
C MET A 571 -34.70 22.35 17.87
N VAL A 572 -34.14 22.07 16.68
CA VAL A 572 -34.11 23.04 15.56
C VAL A 572 -35.52 23.51 15.20
N ARG A 573 -36.48 22.58 15.03
CA ARG A 573 -37.90 22.93 14.75
C ARG A 573 -38.52 23.80 15.86
N ARG A 574 -38.14 23.59 17.12
CA ARG A 574 -38.63 24.39 18.24
C ARG A 574 -38.08 25.83 18.19
N ILE A 575 -36.78 25.99 17.91
CA ILE A 575 -36.14 27.30 17.80
C ILE A 575 -36.73 28.08 16.62
N LEU A 576 -36.87 27.45 15.46
CA LEU A 576 -37.51 28.08 14.29
C LEU A 576 -38.93 28.56 14.59
N ARG A 577 -39.75 27.76 15.28
CA ARG A 577 -41.12 28.14 15.67
C ARG A 577 -41.15 29.27 16.70
N LYS A 578 -40.23 29.27 17.66
CA LYS A 578 -40.14 30.29 18.73
C LYS A 578 -39.90 31.68 18.14
N HIS A 579 -39.08 31.78 17.09
CA HIS A 579 -38.75 33.04 16.42
C HIS A 579 -39.63 33.37 15.22
N GLY A 580 -40.76 32.67 15.05
CA GLY A 580 -41.74 32.99 14.00
C GLY A 580 -41.34 32.60 12.58
N TYR A 581 -40.42 31.65 12.39
CA TYR A 581 -39.99 31.21 11.07
C TYR A 581 -41.18 30.63 10.26
N PRO A 582 -41.39 31.04 8.99
CA PRO A 582 -42.55 30.64 8.19
C PRO A 582 -42.76 29.10 8.14
N PRO A 583 -43.96 28.58 8.51
CA PRO A 583 -44.22 27.14 8.60
C PRO A 583 -44.12 26.39 7.27
N ASP A 584 -44.48 27.05 6.17
CA ASP A 584 -44.40 26.54 4.79
C ASP A 584 -42.97 26.27 4.32
N LYS A 585 -41.99 26.93 4.96
CA LYS A 585 -40.57 26.90 4.60
C LYS A 585 -39.67 26.32 5.69
N SER A 586 -40.27 25.98 6.83
CA SER A 586 -39.58 25.45 8.00
C SER A 586 -38.92 24.09 7.74
N GLU A 587 -39.46 23.26 6.85
CA GLU A 587 -38.94 21.90 6.63
C GLU A 587 -37.58 21.89 5.91
N LYS A 588 -37.44 22.64 4.81
CA LYS A 588 -36.18 22.76 4.06
C LYS A 588 -35.09 23.49 4.87
N ALA A 589 -35.47 24.54 5.61
CA ALA A 589 -34.56 25.23 6.51
C ALA A 589 -34.09 24.31 7.65
N THR A 590 -35.01 23.52 8.24
CA THR A 590 -34.65 22.53 9.27
C THR A 590 -33.64 21.51 8.74
N GLN A 591 -33.81 21.03 7.51
CA GLN A 591 -32.89 20.05 6.92
C GLN A 591 -31.50 20.65 6.68
N THR A 592 -31.43 21.85 6.11
CA THR A 592 -30.16 22.54 5.83
C THR A 592 -29.41 22.86 7.13
N VAL A 593 -30.12 23.36 8.14
CA VAL A 593 -29.57 23.59 9.49
C VAL A 593 -29.12 22.29 10.15
N LEU A 594 -29.82 21.16 9.93
CA LEU A 594 -29.42 19.86 10.47
C LEU A 594 -28.14 19.34 9.81
N GLU A 595 -28.01 19.46 8.49
CA GLU A 595 -26.78 19.13 7.76
C GLU A 595 -25.61 19.97 8.26
N GLN A 596 -25.81 21.28 8.42
CA GLN A 596 -24.82 22.21 8.97
C GLN A 596 -24.42 21.86 10.41
N ALA A 597 -25.40 21.50 11.26
CA ALA A 597 -25.16 21.10 12.64
C ALA A 597 -24.41 19.77 12.77
N ILE A 598 -24.60 18.82 11.85
CA ILE A 598 -23.85 17.57 11.83
C ILE A 598 -22.38 17.85 11.50
N GLN A 599 -22.11 18.73 10.53
CA GLN A 599 -20.75 19.04 10.06
C GLN A 599 -19.93 19.83 11.09
N LEU A 600 -20.46 20.94 11.60
CA LEU A 600 -19.87 21.68 12.74
C LEU A 600 -19.78 20.79 13.98
N GLY A 601 -20.66 19.80 14.02
CA GLY A 601 -20.65 18.87 15.10
C GLY A 601 -19.34 18.11 15.23
N PHE A 602 -18.90 17.46 14.15
CA PHE A 602 -17.60 16.78 14.15
C PHE A 602 -16.46 17.67 14.65
N GLU A 603 -16.45 18.97 14.29
CA GLU A 603 -15.47 19.95 14.76
C GLU A 603 -15.62 20.23 16.26
N PHE A 604 -16.83 20.47 16.78
CA PHE A 604 -17.05 20.64 18.22
C PHE A 604 -16.77 19.37 19.05
N ALA A 605 -16.94 18.16 18.49
CA ALA A 605 -16.53 16.93 19.15
C ALA A 605 -15.00 16.72 19.13
N GLU A 606 -14.31 17.19 18.08
CA GLU A 606 -12.85 17.25 18.01
C GLU A 606 -12.28 18.34 18.94
N GLU A 607 -12.89 19.52 19.04
CA GLU A 607 -12.54 20.61 19.98
C GLU A 607 -12.93 20.28 21.44
N ALA A 608 -13.96 19.46 21.65
CA ALA A 608 -14.32 18.91 22.95
C ALA A 608 -13.42 17.73 23.36
N VAL A 609 -12.48 17.31 22.51
CA VAL A 609 -11.25 16.69 23.01
C VAL A 609 -10.50 17.83 23.68
N PRO A 610 -10.40 17.87 25.01
CA PRO A 610 -9.67 18.94 25.66
C PRO A 610 -8.25 18.91 25.10
N GLU A 611 -7.68 20.07 24.74
CA GLU A 611 -6.24 20.27 24.96
C GLU A 611 -5.92 19.68 26.34
N PRO A 612 -4.82 18.92 26.53
CA PRO A 612 -4.60 18.11 27.72
C PRO A 612 -4.50 19.01 28.96
N SER A 613 -5.64 19.35 29.54
CA SER A 613 -5.80 20.23 30.70
C SER A 613 -6.66 19.58 31.77
N VAL A 614 -7.14 18.36 31.55
CA VAL A 614 -7.42 17.42 32.64
C VAL A 614 -6.17 16.58 32.75
N ALA A 615 -5.42 16.71 33.85
CA ALA A 615 -4.20 15.98 34.08
C ALA A 615 -4.41 14.51 33.71
N ALA A 616 -3.77 14.05 32.64
CA ALA A 616 -3.85 12.65 32.27
C ALA A 616 -3.27 11.84 33.45
N PRO A 617 -3.78 10.63 33.75
CA PRO A 617 -3.24 9.79 34.82
C PRO A 617 -1.90 9.16 34.43
N PHE A 618 -1.12 9.87 33.62
CA PHE A 618 0.19 9.55 33.08
C PHE A 618 0.85 10.82 32.56
N ASP A 619 2.17 10.87 32.60
CA ASP A 619 2.95 11.94 31.98
C ASP A 619 3.30 11.54 30.54
N ILE A 620 3.15 12.45 29.58
CA ILE A 620 3.70 12.24 28.22
C ILE A 620 5.21 12.43 28.30
N VAL A 621 5.96 11.44 27.81
CA VAL A 621 7.42 11.48 27.76
C VAL A 621 7.85 11.96 26.38
N PRO A 622 8.63 13.07 26.29
CA PRO A 622 9.21 13.55 25.04
C PRO A 622 10.01 12.45 24.34
N GLU A 623 10.04 12.49 23.00
CA GLU A 623 10.63 11.42 22.18
C GLU A 623 12.13 11.23 22.42
N ASP A 624 12.85 12.30 22.74
CA ASP A 624 14.28 12.31 23.07
C ASP A 624 14.59 11.72 24.47
N GLU A 625 13.61 11.69 25.37
CA GLU A 625 13.72 11.11 26.71
C GLU A 625 13.09 9.71 26.81
N ALA A 626 12.33 9.30 25.80
CA ALA A 626 11.62 8.03 25.78
C ALA A 626 12.60 6.86 25.70
N ARG A 627 12.62 6.02 26.73
CA ARG A 627 13.27 4.71 26.74
C ARG A 627 12.17 3.64 26.82
N PRO A 628 11.71 3.14 25.66
CA PRO A 628 10.63 2.17 25.56
C PRO A 628 10.74 1.04 26.57
N TYR A 629 9.69 0.85 27.36
CA TYR A 629 9.54 -0.19 28.38
C TYR A 629 10.52 -0.11 29.56
N GLU A 630 11.44 0.86 29.59
CA GLU A 630 12.30 1.16 30.74
C GLU A 630 11.69 2.27 31.60
N ASN A 631 11.35 3.42 31.00
CA ASN A 631 10.79 4.59 31.69
C ASN A 631 9.40 5.00 31.19
N CYS A 632 8.93 4.45 30.08
CA CYS A 632 7.64 4.72 29.46
C CYS A 632 7.05 3.47 28.80
N VAL A 633 5.74 3.47 28.59
CA VAL A 633 5.01 2.46 27.81
C VAL A 633 4.22 3.16 26.69
N PRO A 634 3.91 2.47 25.59
CA PRO A 634 3.16 3.09 24.50
C PRO A 634 1.71 3.38 24.92
N LEU A 635 1.20 4.54 24.53
CA LEU A 635 -0.22 4.88 24.53
C LEU A 635 -0.84 4.43 23.21
N LEU A 636 -1.79 3.50 23.27
CA LEU A 636 -2.45 2.90 22.11
C LEU A 636 -3.97 3.05 22.20
N THR A 637 -4.62 3.01 21.04
CA THR A 637 -6.07 2.75 20.99
C THR A 637 -6.34 1.25 21.22
N LEU A 638 -7.48 0.90 21.83
CA LEU A 638 -7.87 -0.51 22.01
C LEU A 638 -7.93 -1.28 20.68
N LYS A 639 -8.36 -0.61 19.61
CA LYS A 639 -8.39 -1.16 18.24
C LYS A 639 -6.99 -1.51 17.73
N ALA A 640 -6.02 -0.61 17.92
CA ALA A 640 -4.64 -0.85 17.49
C ALA A 640 -3.99 -2.01 18.27
N ALA A 641 -4.21 -2.05 19.59
CA ALA A 641 -3.71 -3.12 20.43
C ALA A 641 -4.30 -4.49 20.06
N ALA A 642 -5.60 -4.54 19.75
CA ALA A 642 -6.27 -5.80 19.47
C ALA A 642 -6.01 -6.35 18.06
N GLY A 643 -5.84 -5.49 17.05
CA GLY A 643 -5.56 -5.94 15.67
C GLY A 643 -4.15 -6.49 15.46
N ALA A 644 -3.11 -5.85 15.99
CA ALA A 644 -1.73 -6.09 15.54
C ALA A 644 -0.85 -6.91 16.48
N LEU A 645 -1.12 -6.98 17.79
CA LEU A 645 -0.16 -7.52 18.76
C LEU A 645 0.06 -9.05 18.71
N GLY A 646 -0.53 -9.81 17.79
CA GLY A 646 -0.66 -11.28 17.92
C GLY A 646 -0.15 -12.15 16.78
N THR A 647 0.32 -11.62 15.66
CA THR A 647 0.76 -12.46 14.53
C THR A 647 1.94 -11.94 13.71
N ASP A 648 2.44 -10.72 13.93
CA ASP A 648 3.70 -10.24 13.36
C ASP A 648 4.17 -9.03 14.18
N GLU A 649 5.47 -8.90 14.44
CA GLU A 649 6.09 -7.71 15.06
C GLU A 649 6.03 -6.49 14.12
N LYS A 650 4.85 -6.09 13.66
CA LYS A 650 4.66 -4.75 13.09
C LYS A 650 4.75 -3.75 14.23
N LEU A 651 5.77 -2.89 14.19
CA LEU A 651 5.87 -1.71 15.05
C LEU A 651 4.60 -0.87 14.89
N ILE A 652 3.71 -0.96 15.88
CA ILE A 652 2.59 -0.02 16.00
C ILE A 652 3.23 1.30 16.43
N GLU A 653 3.13 2.33 15.59
CA GLU A 653 3.50 3.69 15.99
C GLU A 653 2.57 4.10 17.15
N PRO A 654 3.11 4.33 18.37
CA PRO A 654 2.29 4.71 19.49
C PRO A 654 1.76 6.14 19.31
N LEU A 655 0.57 6.43 19.85
CA LEU A 655 0.05 7.80 19.88
C LEU A 655 0.98 8.73 20.66
N ALA A 656 1.60 8.19 21.71
CA ALA A 656 2.64 8.83 22.51
C ALA A 656 3.36 7.78 23.37
N TRP A 657 4.54 8.12 23.86
CA TRP A 657 5.18 7.41 24.97
C TRP A 657 4.72 8.02 26.29
N VAL A 658 4.22 7.21 27.21
CA VAL A 658 3.67 7.70 28.48
C VAL A 658 4.25 7.00 29.69
N ARG A 659 4.38 7.76 30.78
CA ARG A 659 4.73 7.25 32.10
C ARG A 659 3.46 7.15 32.94
N PRO A 660 2.87 5.95 33.12
CA PRO A 660 1.63 5.79 33.88
C PRO A 660 1.80 6.12 35.35
N ASN A 661 0.86 6.89 35.92
CA ASN A 661 0.80 7.21 37.35
C ASN A 661 0.13 6.07 38.16
N GLY A 662 0.50 4.83 37.81
CA GLY A 662 0.00 3.59 38.41
C GLY A 662 1.05 2.91 39.30
N ARG A 663 0.66 1.80 39.92
CA ARG A 663 1.54 0.97 40.75
C ARG A 663 2.50 0.13 39.90
N LYS A 664 2.15 -0.13 38.64
CA LYS A 664 2.98 -0.94 37.72
C LYS A 664 4.04 -0.11 37.02
N LYS A 665 5.29 -0.52 37.18
CA LYS A 665 6.42 0.04 36.42
C LYS A 665 6.31 -0.33 34.93
N PRO A 666 6.82 0.52 34.02
CA PRO A 666 7.05 0.16 32.62
C PRO A 666 7.77 -1.18 32.50
N ALA A 667 7.30 -2.03 31.59
CA ALA A 667 7.89 -3.31 31.28
C ALA A 667 7.46 -3.76 29.87
N PRO A 668 8.25 -4.59 29.18
CA PRO A 668 7.90 -5.10 27.86
C PRO A 668 6.52 -5.76 27.85
N GLY A 669 5.73 -5.47 26.82
CA GLY A 669 4.37 -5.98 26.66
C GLY A 669 3.29 -5.20 27.41
N LEU A 670 3.64 -4.17 28.19
CA LEU A 670 2.67 -3.25 28.78
C LEU A 670 2.33 -2.11 27.82
N PHE A 671 1.07 -1.68 27.81
CA PHE A 671 0.61 -0.48 27.11
C PHE A 671 -0.53 0.20 27.87
N VAL A 672 -0.73 1.49 27.62
CA VAL A 672 -1.87 2.25 28.15
C VAL A 672 -2.92 2.40 27.06
N ALA A 673 -4.19 2.18 27.39
CA ALA A 673 -5.31 2.47 26.49
C ALA A 673 -6.50 2.98 27.30
N GLN A 674 -7.30 3.86 26.68
CA GLN A 674 -8.55 4.33 27.27
C GLN A 674 -9.67 3.31 27.03
N VAL A 675 -10.42 2.99 28.09
CA VAL A 675 -11.62 2.17 27.99
C VAL A 675 -12.85 3.07 28.07
N VAL A 676 -13.68 3.03 27.03
CA VAL A 676 -14.93 3.79 26.93
C VAL A 676 -16.09 2.79 26.86
N GLY A 677 -17.15 3.03 27.61
CA GLY A 677 -18.31 2.14 27.70
C GLY A 677 -18.73 1.86 29.15
N GLU A 678 -20.00 1.52 29.33
CA GLU A 678 -20.60 1.28 30.65
C GLU A 678 -20.65 -0.20 31.01
N SER A 679 -20.37 -1.12 30.07
CA SER A 679 -20.43 -2.58 30.28
C SER A 679 -19.44 -3.13 31.32
N MET A 680 -18.45 -2.35 31.73
CA MET A 680 -17.45 -2.71 32.74
C MET A 680 -17.38 -1.71 33.91
N ASN A 681 -18.36 -0.81 34.06
CA ASN A 681 -18.31 0.35 34.96
C ASN A 681 -18.09 0.03 36.45
N ARG A 682 -18.37 -1.21 36.89
CA ARG A 682 -18.12 -1.64 38.28
C ARG A 682 -16.62 -1.80 38.58
N ARG A 683 -15.81 -2.12 37.56
CA ARG A 683 -14.36 -2.30 37.69
C ARG A 683 -13.56 -1.23 36.95
N ILE A 684 -14.06 -0.77 35.81
CA ILE A 684 -13.40 0.21 34.94
C ILE A 684 -14.40 1.34 34.71
N PRO A 685 -14.24 2.49 35.38
CA PRO A 685 -15.08 3.66 35.11
C PRO A 685 -15.05 4.04 33.63
N ASN A 686 -16.17 4.51 33.11
CA ASN A 686 -16.26 4.95 31.72
C ASN A 686 -15.25 6.08 31.45
N GLY A 687 -14.44 5.93 30.40
CA GLY A 687 -13.37 6.86 30.04
C GLY A 687 -12.06 6.69 30.81
N ALA A 688 -11.94 5.68 31.69
CA ALA A 688 -10.72 5.44 32.45
C ALA A 688 -9.57 4.93 31.56
N TYR A 689 -8.35 5.38 31.87
CA TYR A 689 -7.14 4.83 31.27
C TYR A 689 -6.67 3.62 32.04
N CYS A 690 -6.32 2.57 31.30
CA CYS A 690 -5.98 1.26 31.83
C CYS A 690 -4.62 0.82 31.31
N VAL A 691 -3.85 0.18 32.17
CA VAL A 691 -2.63 -0.55 31.79
C VAL A 691 -3.02 -1.97 31.43
N PHE A 692 -2.68 -2.38 30.22
CA PHE A 692 -2.89 -3.72 29.69
C PHE A 692 -1.57 -4.44 29.49
N ARG A 693 -1.61 -5.77 29.45
CA ARG A 693 -0.46 -6.64 29.18
C ARG A 693 -0.72 -7.60 28.03
N TYR A 694 0.27 -7.69 27.16
CA TYR A 694 0.40 -8.71 26.11
C TYR A 694 1.79 -9.38 26.17
N PRO A 695 1.91 -10.69 25.89
CA PRO A 695 0.83 -11.67 25.81
C PRO A 695 0.21 -11.96 27.18
N VAL A 696 -1.02 -12.47 27.20
CA VAL A 696 -1.69 -12.89 28.43
C VAL A 696 -0.96 -14.09 29.03
N GLN A 697 -0.56 -13.98 30.30
CA GLN A 697 0.23 -15.03 30.99
C GLN A 697 -0.65 -15.90 31.90
N GLY A 698 -0.68 -17.21 31.66
CA GLY A 698 -1.39 -18.19 32.50
C GLY A 698 -2.89 -18.31 32.21
N SER A 699 -3.67 -18.77 33.18
CA SER A 699 -5.13 -18.96 33.03
C SER A 699 -5.86 -17.62 32.91
N ARG A 700 -6.78 -17.56 31.95
CA ARG A 700 -7.64 -16.39 31.67
C ARG A 700 -8.92 -16.40 32.52
N GLN A 701 -9.21 -17.50 33.21
CA GLN A 701 -10.44 -17.68 33.99
C GLN A 701 -10.60 -16.58 35.05
N GLY A 702 -11.72 -15.86 35.00
CA GLY A 702 -12.07 -14.76 35.89
C GLY A 702 -11.29 -13.46 35.65
N ARG A 703 -10.42 -13.38 34.64
CA ARG A 703 -9.64 -12.17 34.34
C ARG A 703 -10.41 -11.24 33.42
N VAL A 704 -10.13 -9.94 33.55
CA VAL A 704 -10.63 -8.93 32.60
C VAL A 704 -9.68 -8.90 31.41
N VAL A 705 -10.21 -9.16 30.23
CA VAL A 705 -9.44 -9.32 28.99
C VAL A 705 -9.99 -8.44 27.88
N LEU A 706 -9.09 -7.95 27.04
CA LEU A 706 -9.40 -7.36 25.75
C LEU A 706 -9.46 -8.48 24.72
N VAL A 707 -10.60 -8.61 24.05
CA VAL A 707 -10.91 -9.72 23.14
C VAL A 707 -11.34 -9.17 21.79
N GLU A 708 -10.84 -9.80 20.73
CA GLU A 708 -11.28 -9.62 19.35
C GLU A 708 -12.09 -10.84 18.90
N HIS A 709 -13.25 -10.64 18.29
CA HIS A 709 -14.06 -11.69 17.67
C HIS A 709 -14.77 -11.15 16.43
N ARG A 710 -14.73 -11.90 15.33
CA ARG A 710 -15.27 -11.45 14.03
C ARG A 710 -16.79 -11.28 14.03
N ASP A 711 -17.52 -12.12 14.77
CA ASP A 711 -19.00 -12.11 14.77
C ASP A 711 -19.65 -11.45 16.00
N ILE A 712 -18.86 -10.82 16.88
CA ILE A 712 -19.42 -10.06 18.00
C ILE A 712 -19.47 -8.59 17.61
N HIS A 713 -20.67 -8.00 17.67
CA HIS A 713 -20.85 -6.56 17.61
C HIS A 713 -21.03 -6.03 19.04
N ASP A 714 -19.99 -5.41 19.60
CA ASP A 714 -20.13 -4.71 20.89
C ASP A 714 -20.87 -3.37 20.65
N PRO A 715 -22.08 -3.18 21.20
CA PRO A 715 -22.90 -1.99 20.94
C PRO A 715 -22.30 -0.68 21.46
N GLU A 716 -21.29 -0.74 22.34
CA GLU A 716 -20.67 0.44 22.95
C GLU A 716 -19.40 0.90 22.23
N LEU A 717 -18.64 -0.05 21.68
CA LEU A 717 -17.32 0.20 21.06
C LEU A 717 -17.35 0.14 19.53
N GLY A 718 -18.48 -0.27 18.91
CA GLY A 718 -18.71 -0.18 17.47
C GLY A 718 -17.73 -1.01 16.61
N GLY A 719 -17.19 -2.10 17.16
CA GLY A 719 -16.23 -2.97 16.47
C GLY A 719 -16.19 -4.40 17.03
N SER A 720 -15.32 -5.23 16.44
CA SER A 720 -15.06 -6.62 16.81
C SER A 720 -14.33 -6.78 18.16
N PHE A 721 -14.21 -5.72 18.97
CA PHE A 721 -13.36 -5.67 20.15
C PHE A 721 -14.16 -5.36 21.41
N THR A 722 -13.89 -6.08 22.50
CA THR A 722 -14.57 -5.86 23.78
C THR A 722 -13.66 -6.12 24.97
N VAL A 723 -13.88 -5.40 26.07
CA VAL A 723 -13.27 -5.68 27.37
C VAL A 723 -14.32 -6.33 28.26
N LYS A 724 -14.10 -7.57 28.69
CA LYS A 724 -15.06 -8.35 29.50
C LYS A 724 -14.34 -9.27 30.49
N VAL A 725 -15.06 -9.79 31.48
CA VAL A 725 -14.56 -10.86 32.35
C VAL A 725 -14.64 -12.18 31.57
N TRP A 726 -13.50 -12.87 31.44
CA TRP A 726 -13.43 -14.17 30.77
C TRP A 726 -13.83 -15.31 31.69
N GLU A 727 -14.80 -16.11 31.27
CA GLU A 727 -15.17 -17.37 31.90
C GLU A 727 -15.21 -18.44 30.81
N SER A 728 -14.65 -19.62 31.07
CA SER A 728 -14.69 -20.75 30.15
C SER A 728 -14.89 -22.07 30.87
N ASP A 729 -15.71 -22.93 30.28
CA ASP A 729 -15.86 -24.32 30.66
C ASP A 729 -15.02 -25.19 29.72
N LYS A 730 -14.14 -26.00 30.30
CA LYS A 730 -13.23 -26.88 29.56
C LYS A 730 -13.59 -28.34 29.80
N GLU A 731 -13.53 -29.15 28.75
CA GLU A 731 -13.66 -30.61 28.81
C GLU A 731 -12.28 -31.24 28.54
N GLU A 732 -11.88 -32.20 29.38
CA GLU A 732 -10.62 -32.93 29.23
C GLU A 732 -10.85 -34.10 28.27
N LEU A 733 -10.11 -34.14 27.17
CA LEU A 733 -10.14 -35.26 26.23
C LEU A 733 -9.14 -36.34 26.66
N GLU A 734 -9.39 -37.59 26.29
CA GLU A 734 -8.44 -38.68 26.49
C GLU A 734 -7.08 -38.34 25.85
N GLY A 735 -6.02 -38.29 26.68
CA GLY A 735 -4.68 -37.89 26.25
C GLY A 735 -4.17 -36.56 26.83
N GLY A 736 -4.96 -35.86 27.64
CA GLY A 736 -4.51 -34.67 28.39
C GLY A 736 -4.63 -33.34 27.63
N THR A 737 -5.30 -33.35 26.47
CA THR A 737 -5.69 -32.14 25.73
C THR A 737 -7.04 -31.61 26.21
N TRP A 738 -7.18 -30.29 26.30
CA TRP A 738 -8.40 -29.62 26.77
C TRP A 738 -9.09 -28.90 25.62
N LEU A 739 -10.42 -29.00 25.52
CA LEU A 739 -11.21 -28.24 24.55
C LEU A 739 -12.17 -27.29 25.29
N HIS A 740 -12.28 -26.06 24.81
CA HIS A 740 -13.22 -25.07 25.35
C HIS A 740 -14.63 -25.42 24.86
N ARG A 741 -15.50 -25.90 25.75
CA ARG A 741 -16.89 -26.26 25.41
C ARG A 741 -17.77 -25.02 25.29
N GLU A 742 -17.54 -24.05 26.16
CA GLU A 742 -18.24 -22.76 26.16
C GLU A 742 -17.32 -21.67 26.71
N VAL A 743 -17.29 -20.51 26.05
CA VAL A 743 -16.65 -19.29 26.54
C VAL A 743 -17.73 -18.24 26.79
N ARG A 744 -17.75 -17.65 27.99
CA ARG A 744 -18.59 -16.53 28.37
C ARG A 744 -17.76 -15.29 28.60
N LEU A 745 -18.07 -14.23 27.86
CA LEU A 745 -17.55 -12.87 28.08
C LEU A 745 -18.59 -12.09 28.88
N ARG A 746 -18.40 -12.02 30.20
CA ARG A 746 -19.37 -11.45 31.12
C ARG A 746 -19.13 -9.95 31.33
N PRO A 747 -20.16 -9.09 31.16
CA PRO A 747 -20.07 -7.69 31.57
C PRO A 747 -19.97 -7.58 33.10
N ASP A 748 -19.34 -6.51 33.59
CA ASP A 748 -19.24 -6.22 35.01
C ASP A 748 -19.70 -4.78 35.28
N THR A 749 -21.01 -4.61 35.29
CA THR A 749 -21.68 -3.30 35.31
C THR A 749 -22.87 -3.29 36.24
N THR A 750 -23.18 -2.11 36.78
CA THR A 750 -24.45 -1.84 37.49
C THR A 750 -25.52 -1.25 36.57
N ALA A 751 -25.18 -0.94 35.31
CA ALA A 751 -26.13 -0.41 34.34
C ALA A 751 -27.05 -1.54 33.80
N PRO A 752 -28.35 -1.28 33.60
CA PRO A 752 -29.27 -2.26 33.04
C PRO A 752 -28.99 -2.48 31.54
N GLY A 753 -29.26 -3.70 31.03
CA GLY A 753 -29.23 -3.99 29.59
C GLY A 753 -28.01 -4.75 29.05
N TYR A 754 -27.07 -5.15 29.91
CA TYR A 754 -25.86 -5.88 29.49
C TYR A 754 -25.97 -7.37 29.80
N ALA A 755 -26.08 -8.19 28.75
CA ALA A 755 -26.08 -9.65 28.86
C ALA A 755 -24.67 -10.22 28.59
N PRO A 756 -24.29 -11.36 29.19
CA PRO A 756 -23.07 -12.08 28.82
C PRO A 756 -23.09 -12.51 27.36
N ILE A 757 -21.95 -12.37 26.68
CA ILE A 757 -21.77 -12.95 25.34
C ILE A 757 -21.32 -14.39 25.53
N VAL A 758 -22.08 -15.34 24.99
CA VAL A 758 -21.83 -16.78 25.14
C VAL A 758 -21.45 -17.34 23.78
N LEU A 759 -20.27 -17.93 23.68
CA LEU A 759 -19.73 -18.56 22.48
C LEU A 759 -19.56 -20.06 22.75
N ARG A 760 -20.16 -20.89 21.89
CA ARG A 760 -20.11 -22.36 21.96
C ARG A 760 -19.37 -22.89 20.74
N ASP A 761 -18.67 -24.00 20.92
CA ASP A 761 -17.97 -24.71 19.83
C ASP A 761 -16.97 -23.83 19.05
N VAL A 762 -16.31 -22.89 19.72
CA VAL A 762 -15.42 -21.90 19.11
C VAL A 762 -14.21 -22.58 18.49
N ALA A 763 -14.05 -22.47 17.16
CA ALA A 763 -12.90 -23.04 16.46
C ALA A 763 -11.60 -22.30 16.82
N GLU A 764 -10.46 -22.98 16.74
CA GLU A 764 -9.15 -22.39 17.02
C GLU A 764 -8.84 -21.27 16.01
N GLY A 765 -8.98 -20.01 16.45
CA GLY A 765 -8.75 -18.81 15.62
C GLY A 765 -9.91 -17.82 15.52
N GLU A 766 -11.14 -18.19 15.92
CA GLU A 766 -12.32 -17.30 15.85
C GLU A 766 -12.37 -16.24 16.98
N LEU A 767 -11.83 -16.59 18.15
CA LEU A 767 -11.80 -15.74 19.34
C LEU A 767 -10.35 -15.48 19.76
N ARG A 768 -9.92 -14.22 19.67
CA ARG A 768 -8.56 -13.81 19.98
C ARG A 768 -8.52 -12.96 21.23
N VAL A 769 -7.79 -13.41 22.24
CA VAL A 769 -7.53 -12.61 23.45
C VAL A 769 -6.28 -11.78 23.23
N ALA A 770 -6.47 -10.47 23.04
CA ALA A 770 -5.41 -9.55 22.67
C ALA A 770 -4.60 -9.03 23.87
N ALA A 771 -5.20 -8.86 25.04
CA ALA A 771 -4.47 -8.40 26.23
C ALA A 771 -5.25 -8.70 27.51
N GLU A 772 -4.58 -8.64 28.67
CA GLU A 772 -5.24 -8.66 29.98
C GLU A 772 -5.12 -7.31 30.68
N LEU A 773 -6.16 -6.93 31.42
CA LEU A 773 -6.13 -5.74 32.26
C LEU A 773 -5.19 -5.98 33.45
N VAL A 774 -4.23 -5.08 33.64
CA VAL A 774 -3.28 -5.12 34.76
C VAL A 774 -3.68 -4.15 35.86
N GLU A 775 -4.06 -2.94 35.48
CA GLU A 775 -4.36 -1.85 36.40
C GLU A 775 -5.27 -0.81 35.74
N VAL A 776 -6.23 -0.28 36.49
CA VAL A 776 -6.98 0.94 36.12
C VAL A 776 -6.25 2.10 36.76
N LEU A 777 -5.81 3.06 35.95
CA LEU A 777 -5.05 4.19 36.46
C LEU A 777 -5.98 5.10 37.29
N PRO A 778 -5.50 5.61 38.44
CA PRO A 778 -6.33 6.45 39.29
C PRO A 778 -6.67 7.75 38.55
N PRO A 779 -7.90 8.27 38.66
CA PRO A 779 -8.18 9.63 38.23
C PRO A 779 -7.28 10.57 39.04
N THR A 780 -6.62 11.52 38.38
CA THR A 780 -5.84 12.56 39.08
C THR A 780 -6.79 13.37 39.96
N SER A 781 -6.53 13.41 41.27
CA SER A 781 -7.23 14.35 42.14
C SER A 781 -6.95 15.78 41.66
N PRO A 782 -7.95 16.66 41.56
CA PRO A 782 -7.69 18.06 41.29
C PRO A 782 -6.88 18.63 42.45
N ALA A 783 -5.72 19.22 42.14
CA ALA A 783 -4.99 20.08 43.06
C ALA A 783 -5.67 21.45 43.13
#